data_AF-C4RK82-F1
#
_entry.id   AF-C4RK82-F1
#
_cell.length_a   1.000
_cell.length_b   1.000
_cell.length_c   1.000
_cell.angle_alpha   90.00
_cell.angle_beta   90.00
_cell.angle_gamma   90.00
#
_symmetry.space_group_name_H-M   'P 1'
#
loop_
_entity.id
_entity.type
_entity.pdbx_description
1 polymer ?
#
loop_
_entity_poly.entity_id
_entity_poly.type
_entity_poly.pdbx_seq_one_letter_code
_entity_poly.pdbx_strand_id
1 'polypeptide(L)'
;MLIRASHDRVCRHPPGGRRHAGRAGRSGRNASPRGRPSRRTHDGRRSMMARRAWRTQRTTGRTTHTIRPTSRCRSFSTARRGPLNNLAHMVSPGHVDSAAPSTRATPTHQATRTRGPRRRERSVSLVPRSSVTVRFNGTRAAEGPLNIGQYNVLQWLRGESEHFFAAVAGELDVPAAAVVDDVAEALAILVERHEGLRTTYVDGVEPQQFVHATGDLVVEVYAIEAADPQLVDRAGLSRDLTRRLRAAGAYRTGELPVRAALAVLPSDASSSSACVVRAAVIGCSHLAVDYQAMEIIKREFADLIRDRTARPAGGPPIQPLDLVALERTPKALRHEESVLRYWKDGFSRMPQCLYPVPRVAAGNGSVAVEMTSTAAGMALRAVTARTRTSRASVVLAAIGAVLSHRTGTRELVLPTLSANRFEPHLRQHVGSLAQLALITLTISDTTFDRLVRQAWAAVIDASRHGRYDVDRQRAIAHRIEHERGVAFDCEPLFNNLVIESGPAAGRATASVPTPGELDAARRATRLRRQPMPVGTTLIRFDLYGTDGQLRLGCWSSDTGRISDDEVESLLVAVENLLIAAGSGDLDARGIRGSIPLSPVQRGPGWLLVDGCWVEVAEVQRLLDDGLASTGAKVFAAVNGLPLVAHLARTESVRTPEQAHAACMAALKAYPTAIAPQHYVIYERVPGDPDDPAAWIGACCQGSGRNFRTVDPGLC
;
A
#
# COMPACT_ATOMS: atom_id res chain seq x y z
N MET A 1 26.37 -13.15 -46.82
CA MET A 1 26.46 -14.60 -46.53
C MET A 1 25.10 -15.01 -45.94
N LEU A 2 24.08 -15.35 -46.74
CA LEU A 2 23.79 -16.70 -47.30
C LEU A 2 23.92 -17.76 -46.19
N ILE A 3 22.86 -18.46 -45.73
CA ILE A 3 21.96 -19.33 -46.50
C ILE A 3 20.56 -19.40 -45.87
N ARG A 4 19.52 -19.29 -46.72
CA ARG A 4 18.16 -19.81 -46.56
C ARG A 4 18.07 -21.18 -47.24
N ALA A 5 17.31 -22.12 -46.68
CA ALA A 5 16.40 -23.06 -47.37
C ALA A 5 15.93 -24.14 -46.37
N SER A 6 14.80 -24.85 -46.45
CA SER A 6 13.49 -24.77 -47.11
C SER A 6 12.93 -26.21 -47.05
N HIS A 7 11.69 -26.39 -46.54
CA HIS A 7 10.72 -27.44 -46.95
C HIS A 7 11.16 -28.92 -46.73
N ASP A 8 10.32 -29.95 -46.53
CA ASP A 8 8.93 -30.16 -46.86
C ASP A 8 8.32 -31.36 -46.08
N ARG A 9 7.00 -31.51 -46.23
CA ARG A 9 6.00 -32.44 -45.67
C ARG A 9 6.35 -33.95 -45.67
N VAL A 10 5.62 -34.73 -44.85
CA VAL A 10 4.62 -35.75 -45.31
C VAL A 10 3.95 -36.46 -44.11
N CYS A 11 2.63 -36.58 -44.19
CA CYS A 11 1.71 -37.29 -43.31
C CYS A 11 1.92 -38.81 -43.30
N ARG A 12 1.58 -39.48 -42.17
CA ARG A 12 0.85 -40.78 -42.16
C ARG A 12 0.38 -41.14 -40.73
N HIS A 13 -0.89 -41.52 -40.64
CA HIS A 13 -1.59 -42.12 -39.50
C HIS A 13 -2.33 -43.37 -40.05
N PRO A 14 -2.92 -44.24 -39.19
CA PRO A 14 -2.38 -45.37 -38.45
C PRO A 14 -2.85 -46.72 -39.07
N PRO A 15 -2.81 -47.90 -38.39
CA PRO A 15 -4.02 -48.33 -37.65
C PRO A 15 -3.81 -49.35 -36.49
N GLY A 16 -4.89 -49.54 -35.70
CA GLY A 16 -5.23 -50.78 -34.96
C GLY A 16 -4.56 -50.94 -33.58
N GLY A 17 -5.23 -51.09 -32.44
CA GLY A 17 -6.58 -51.57 -32.17
C GLY A 17 -6.55 -53.02 -31.67
N ARG A 18 -6.63 -53.24 -30.35
CA ARG A 18 -7.44 -54.31 -29.73
C ARG A 18 -7.51 -54.19 -28.20
N ARG A 19 -8.74 -54.38 -27.73
CA ARG A 19 -9.23 -54.49 -26.35
C ARG A 19 -9.12 -55.95 -25.87
N HIS A 20 -9.03 -56.15 -24.55
CA HIS A 20 -9.91 -56.98 -23.70
C HIS A 20 -9.25 -57.05 -22.29
N ALA A 21 -9.87 -56.59 -21.20
CA ALA A 21 -11.07 -57.04 -20.49
C ALA A 21 -10.81 -58.18 -19.48
N GLY A 22 -11.28 -57.97 -18.24
CA GLY A 22 -11.38 -58.98 -17.17
C GLY A 22 -11.02 -58.39 -15.79
N ARG A 23 -11.92 -57.73 -15.03
CA ARG A 23 -12.91 -58.29 -14.06
C ARG A 23 -12.23 -59.23 -13.04
N ALA A 24 -12.48 -59.25 -11.73
CA ALA A 24 -13.48 -58.72 -10.80
C ALA A 24 -12.86 -58.91 -9.37
N GLY A 25 -13.35 -58.40 -8.24
CA GLY A 25 -14.53 -57.65 -7.86
C GLY A 25 -14.78 -57.74 -6.34
N ARG A 26 -15.78 -56.95 -5.89
CA ARG A 26 -16.60 -57.06 -4.65
C ARG A 26 -15.87 -56.79 -3.32
N SER A 27 -16.47 -56.17 -2.30
CA SER A 27 -17.85 -55.77 -1.91
C SER A 27 -17.72 -54.86 -0.65
N GLY A 28 -18.64 -54.01 -0.21
CA GLY A 28 -20.00 -53.64 -0.61
C GLY A 28 -20.72 -52.86 0.53
N ARG A 29 -21.81 -52.16 0.15
CA ARG A 29 -23.04 -51.78 0.92
C ARG A 29 -22.87 -50.71 2.03
N ASN A 30 -23.69 -49.64 2.11
CA ASN A 30 -25.17 -49.59 2.17
C ASN A 30 -25.82 -48.39 1.46
N ALA A 31 -27.05 -48.62 0.97
CA ALA A 31 -28.06 -47.66 0.48
C ALA A 31 -28.88 -47.09 1.68
N SER A 32 -29.71 -46.04 1.64
CA SER A 32 -30.82 -45.67 0.71
C SER A 32 -31.49 -44.33 1.20
N PRO A 33 -32.58 -43.77 0.60
CA PRO A 33 -32.62 -42.37 0.11
C PRO A 33 -33.84 -41.52 0.56
N ARG A 34 -33.93 -40.24 0.07
CA ARG A 34 -35.13 -39.36 -0.15
C ARG A 34 -34.61 -37.92 -0.36
N GLY A 35 -35.07 -37.02 -1.24
CA GLY A 35 -36.08 -36.96 -2.29
C GLY A 35 -35.97 -35.56 -2.95
N ARG A 36 -36.23 -35.45 -4.27
CA ARG A 36 -36.32 -34.19 -5.03
C ARG A 36 -37.76 -33.63 -5.01
N PRO A 37 -37.93 -32.33 -5.29
CA PRO A 37 -38.91 -31.89 -6.29
C PRO A 37 -38.28 -30.86 -7.26
N SER A 38 -38.29 -31.07 -8.57
CA SER A 38 -39.33 -30.79 -9.57
C SER A 38 -39.45 -29.31 -9.99
N ARG A 39 -39.16 -29.08 -11.28
CA ARG A 39 -39.34 -27.85 -12.06
C ARG A 39 -40.81 -27.40 -12.11
N ARG A 40 -41.03 -26.08 -12.15
CA ARG A 40 -42.17 -25.45 -12.84
C ARG A 40 -41.71 -24.22 -13.62
N THR A 41 -42.21 -24.15 -14.84
CA THR A 41 -42.09 -23.14 -15.88
C THR A 41 -43.27 -22.16 -15.82
N HIS A 42 -43.04 -20.86 -16.06
CA HIS A 42 -43.93 -19.84 -16.67
C HIS A 42 -43.11 -18.54 -16.70
N ASP A 43 -42.63 -18.04 -17.84
CA ASP A 43 -43.30 -17.31 -18.93
C ASP A 43 -43.59 -15.82 -18.64
N GLY A 44 -43.13 -14.99 -19.57
CA GLY A 44 -43.50 -13.61 -19.94
C GLY A 44 -43.80 -12.55 -18.88
N ARG A 45 -42.98 -11.47 -18.86
CA ARG A 45 -43.41 -10.13 -19.30
C ARG A 45 -42.27 -9.09 -19.25
N ARG A 46 -42.09 -8.41 -20.39
CA ARG A 46 -41.38 -7.14 -20.55
C ARG A 46 -42.26 -5.98 -20.04
N SER A 47 -41.63 -4.99 -19.39
CA SER A 47 -42.03 -3.56 -19.35
C SER A 47 -40.86 -2.79 -18.71
N MET A 48 -40.07 -1.95 -19.39
CA MET A 48 -40.32 -0.56 -19.85
C MET A 48 -40.96 0.38 -18.82
N MET A 49 -40.33 1.57 -18.71
CA MET A 49 -40.72 2.82 -18.02
C MET A 49 -40.49 2.86 -16.48
N ALA A 50 -40.03 3.95 -15.84
CA ALA A 50 -39.82 5.34 -16.25
C ALA A 50 -38.77 6.04 -15.35
N ARG A 51 -38.07 7.00 -15.96
CA ARG A 51 -37.36 8.10 -15.29
C ARG A 51 -38.34 8.91 -14.45
N ARG A 52 -37.99 9.26 -13.20
CA ARG A 52 -38.67 10.33 -12.44
C ARG A 52 -37.69 11.42 -12.06
N ALA A 53 -37.93 12.58 -12.67
CA ALA A 53 -37.34 13.87 -12.34
C ALA A 53 -37.85 14.33 -10.96
N TRP A 54 -36.95 14.86 -10.15
CA TRP A 54 -37.32 15.57 -8.92
C TRP A 54 -37.51 17.05 -9.24
N ARG A 55 -38.75 17.51 -9.05
CA ARG A 55 -39.17 18.90 -9.15
C ARG A 55 -38.98 19.56 -7.79
N THR A 56 -38.43 20.77 -7.85
CA THR A 56 -38.25 21.74 -6.79
C THR A 56 -39.58 22.17 -6.15
N GLN A 57 -39.61 22.26 -4.82
CA GLN A 57 -40.61 23.05 -4.10
C GLN A 57 -39.91 24.17 -3.33
N ARG A 58 -40.21 25.39 -3.77
CA ARG A 58 -39.99 26.64 -3.05
C ARG A 58 -40.98 26.72 -1.89
N THR A 59 -40.51 27.06 -0.70
CA THR A 59 -41.33 27.72 0.33
C THR A 59 -40.76 29.11 0.58
N THR A 60 -41.63 30.07 0.37
CA THR A 60 -41.45 31.50 0.62
C THR A 60 -41.63 31.81 2.10
N GLY A 61 -40.69 32.53 2.69
CA GLY A 61 -40.83 33.22 3.97
C GLY A 61 -40.01 34.50 3.90
N ARG A 62 -40.70 35.64 3.89
CA ARG A 62 -40.21 36.98 3.55
C ARG A 62 -40.42 37.88 4.77
N THR A 63 -39.36 38.53 5.25
CA THR A 63 -39.35 39.82 5.95
C THR A 63 -37.88 40.29 6.03
N THR A 64 -37.40 41.16 5.13
CA THR A 64 -37.32 42.64 5.26
C THR A 64 -36.45 43.10 6.45
N HIS A 65 -35.42 43.96 6.34
CA HIS A 65 -35.31 45.20 5.57
C HIS A 65 -33.86 45.77 5.66
N THR A 66 -33.37 46.41 4.56
CA THR A 66 -32.51 47.63 4.47
C THR A 66 -31.08 47.64 5.06
N ILE A 67 -30.01 48.29 4.54
CA ILE A 67 -29.71 49.28 3.48
C ILE A 67 -28.21 49.14 3.08
N ARG A 68 -27.93 49.04 1.77
CA ARG A 68 -26.99 49.74 0.85
C ARG A 68 -25.76 50.58 1.36
N PRO A 69 -24.80 50.97 0.46
CA PRO A 69 -23.43 50.43 0.39
C PRO A 69 -22.32 51.50 0.41
N THR A 70 -21.05 51.12 0.40
CA THR A 70 -19.97 51.94 -0.19
C THR A 70 -18.87 51.13 -0.83
N SER A 71 -18.54 51.57 -2.05
CA SER A 71 -17.45 51.21 -2.93
C SER A 71 -16.07 51.62 -2.41
N ARG A 72 -15.02 50.89 -2.82
CA ARG A 72 -13.84 51.50 -3.46
C ARG A 72 -12.95 50.47 -4.16
N CYS A 73 -12.78 50.69 -5.47
CA CYS A 73 -11.69 50.15 -6.28
C CYS A 73 -10.33 50.63 -5.79
N ARG A 74 -9.29 49.80 -5.97
CA ARG A 74 -8.00 50.22 -6.54
C ARG A 74 -7.26 49.03 -7.14
N SER A 75 -6.90 49.23 -8.40
CA SER A 75 -6.06 48.43 -9.30
C SER A 75 -4.57 48.54 -8.95
N PHE A 76 -3.77 47.57 -9.39
CA PHE A 76 -2.37 47.60 -9.93
C PHE A 76 -1.80 46.16 -9.83
N SER A 77 -1.78 45.36 -10.90
CA SER A 77 -0.77 45.28 -11.97
C SER A 77 0.59 44.69 -11.57
N THR A 78 0.77 43.42 -11.97
CA THR A 78 1.96 42.81 -12.60
C THR A 78 3.35 42.91 -11.96
N ALA A 79 3.91 41.75 -11.60
CA ALA A 79 5.31 41.44 -11.90
C ALA A 79 5.48 39.92 -12.12
N ARG A 80 5.81 39.56 -13.37
CA ARG A 80 6.35 38.26 -13.79
C ARG A 80 7.70 38.02 -13.12
N ARG A 81 8.03 36.77 -12.78
CA ARG A 81 9.38 36.20 -12.93
C ARG A 81 9.33 34.68 -12.94
N GLY A 82 9.93 34.11 -14.00
CA GLY A 82 10.10 32.68 -14.22
C GLY A 82 11.24 32.07 -13.40
N PRO A 83 11.56 30.79 -13.67
CA PRO A 83 12.21 29.89 -12.73
C PRO A 83 13.73 29.86 -12.88
N LEU A 84 14.45 29.58 -11.79
CA LEU A 84 15.86 29.18 -11.85
C LEU A 84 16.11 27.96 -10.95
N ASN A 85 16.52 26.89 -11.60
CA ASN A 85 17.33 25.82 -11.03
C ASN A 85 18.61 26.41 -10.39
N ASN A 86 19.05 25.87 -9.25
CA ASN A 86 20.28 25.08 -9.22
C ASN A 86 20.64 24.59 -7.81
N LEU A 87 21.12 23.36 -7.81
CA LEU A 87 22.08 22.75 -6.88
C LEU A 87 23.21 23.72 -6.47
N ALA A 88 23.63 23.67 -5.20
CA ALA A 88 25.03 23.37 -4.84
C ALA A 88 25.25 23.36 -3.32
N HIS A 89 26.06 22.38 -2.92
CA HIS A 89 26.81 22.28 -1.68
C HIS A 89 27.57 23.56 -1.28
N MET A 90 27.67 23.81 0.03
CA MET A 90 28.94 23.95 0.80
C MET A 90 28.65 24.58 2.18
N VAL A 91 28.98 23.91 3.28
CA VAL A 91 30.21 24.09 4.09
C VAL A 91 30.24 25.45 4.81
N SER A 92 30.08 25.41 6.14
CA SER A 92 30.41 26.49 7.09
C SER A 92 31.89 26.92 6.95
N PRO A 93 32.25 28.17 7.29
CA PRO A 93 32.67 28.42 8.68
C PRO A 93 32.43 29.86 9.19
N GLY A 94 32.60 30.03 10.51
CA GLY A 94 33.23 31.24 11.07
C GLY A 94 32.33 32.18 11.88
N HIS A 95 32.45 32.09 13.21
CA HIS A 95 32.15 33.17 14.16
C HIS A 95 33.01 34.41 13.86
N VAL A 96 32.53 35.63 14.17
CA VAL A 96 33.13 36.62 15.12
C VAL A 96 32.06 37.66 15.50
N ASP A 97 32.13 38.05 16.79
CA ASP A 97 31.41 39.06 17.58
C ASP A 97 31.14 40.44 16.96
N SER A 98 30.11 41.15 17.49
CA SER A 98 30.29 42.44 18.18
C SER A 98 28.99 43.24 18.41
N ALA A 99 28.72 43.49 19.70
CA ALA A 99 28.23 44.72 20.33
C ALA A 99 26.81 45.30 20.06
N ALA A 100 26.09 45.49 21.17
CA ALA A 100 24.88 46.31 21.36
C ALA A 100 25.20 47.83 21.42
N PRO A 101 24.20 48.73 21.55
CA PRO A 101 23.70 49.08 22.89
C PRO A 101 22.18 49.41 23.02
N SER A 102 21.58 48.86 24.10
CA SER A 102 20.74 49.48 25.15
C SER A 102 19.87 50.73 24.88
N THR A 103 18.57 50.69 25.27
CA THR A 103 18.01 51.53 26.37
C THR A 103 16.56 51.18 26.81
N ARG A 104 16.35 51.20 28.15
CA ARG A 104 15.12 51.35 29.00
C ARG A 104 14.08 50.19 29.05
N ALA A 105 13.98 49.36 30.11
CA ALA A 105 13.50 49.56 31.52
C ALA A 105 11.97 49.75 31.61
N THR A 106 11.10 49.08 32.40
CA THR A 106 11.05 48.00 33.45
C THR A 106 9.53 47.80 33.76
N PRO A 107 9.04 47.05 34.78
CA PRO A 107 9.31 45.70 35.30
C PRO A 107 8.01 44.85 35.41
N THR A 108 8.07 43.51 35.61
CA THR A 108 7.30 42.78 36.65
C THR A 108 7.47 41.26 36.61
N HIS A 109 7.54 40.68 37.81
CA HIS A 109 7.41 39.27 38.20
C HIS A 109 8.50 38.27 37.80
N GLN A 110 9.53 38.24 38.66
CA GLN A 110 10.28 37.02 38.97
C GLN A 110 9.34 35.95 39.54
N ALA A 111 9.17 34.85 38.81
CA ALA A 111 8.83 33.56 39.38
C ALA A 111 10.08 32.67 39.24
N THR A 112 10.74 32.45 40.37
CA THR A 112 11.82 31.50 40.56
C THR A 112 11.34 30.09 40.21
N ARG A 113 11.53 29.66 38.95
CA ARG A 113 11.49 28.24 38.59
C ARG A 113 12.78 27.62 39.10
N THR A 114 12.69 27.01 40.28
CA THR A 114 13.60 25.96 40.74
C THR A 114 13.82 24.98 39.59
N ARG A 115 15.06 24.94 39.06
CA ARG A 115 15.51 23.87 38.18
C ARG A 115 15.51 22.60 39.02
N GLY A 116 14.44 21.83 38.93
CA GLY A 116 14.45 20.43 39.35
C GLY A 116 15.61 19.69 38.66
N PRO A 117 16.18 18.66 39.29
CA PRO A 117 17.32 17.96 38.74
C PRO A 117 16.91 17.42 37.37
N ARG A 118 17.63 17.86 36.31
CA ARG A 118 17.54 17.22 35.00
C ARG A 118 17.85 15.75 35.24
N ARG A 119 16.83 14.90 35.13
CA ARG A 119 16.97 13.45 35.06
C ARG A 119 17.92 13.21 33.89
N ARG A 120 19.22 12.98 34.17
CA ARG A 120 20.20 12.58 33.14
C ARG A 120 19.56 11.38 32.45
N GLU A 121 19.12 11.55 31.20
CA GLU A 121 18.81 10.40 30.36
C GLU A 121 20.04 9.50 30.42
N ARG A 122 19.86 8.27 30.90
CA ARG A 122 20.92 7.27 30.97
C ARG A 122 21.34 7.02 29.51
N SER A 123 22.40 7.68 29.05
CA SER A 123 22.89 7.53 27.68
C SER A 123 23.42 6.11 27.50
N VAL A 124 22.75 5.34 26.66
CA VAL A 124 23.24 4.04 26.18
C VAL A 124 23.92 4.31 24.85
N SER A 125 25.19 3.93 24.72
CA SER A 125 25.94 3.98 23.46
C SER A 125 26.27 2.58 22.95
N LEU A 126 26.23 2.43 21.63
CA LEU A 126 26.70 1.24 20.93
C LEU A 126 28.04 1.57 20.24
N VAL A 127 29.10 0.91 20.70
CA VAL A 127 30.48 1.12 20.20
C VAL A 127 30.87 -0.06 19.30
N PRO A 128 31.32 0.20 18.06
CA PRO A 128 31.75 -0.87 17.15
C PRO A 128 32.84 -1.77 17.75
N ARG A 129 32.73 -3.07 17.49
CA ARG A 129 33.73 -4.11 17.76
C ARG A 129 34.10 -4.82 16.45
N SER A 130 35.10 -5.70 16.51
CA SER A 130 35.42 -6.57 15.38
C SER A 130 34.18 -7.37 14.96
N SER A 131 33.85 -7.30 13.68
CA SER A 131 32.76 -8.08 13.10
C SER A 131 33.05 -9.58 13.14
N VAL A 132 32.00 -10.38 13.16
CA VAL A 132 32.10 -11.84 13.03
C VAL A 132 31.79 -12.24 11.60
N THR A 133 32.58 -13.18 11.05
CA THR A 133 32.34 -13.75 9.73
C THR A 133 31.64 -15.09 9.87
N VAL A 134 30.45 -15.19 9.29
CA VAL A 134 29.62 -16.40 9.28
C VAL A 134 29.75 -17.07 7.92
N ARG A 135 30.53 -18.14 7.86
CA ARG A 135 30.69 -18.93 6.64
C ARG A 135 29.49 -19.84 6.44
N PHE A 136 28.96 -19.91 5.22
CA PHE A 136 27.89 -20.81 4.84
C PHE A 136 28.29 -21.73 3.69
N ASN A 137 27.73 -22.94 3.67
CA ASN A 137 27.90 -23.94 2.63
C ASN A 137 26.56 -24.59 2.25
N GLY A 138 25.86 -23.97 1.30
CA GLY A 138 24.63 -24.48 0.71
C GLY A 138 24.88 -25.57 -0.35
N THR A 139 23.80 -26.26 -0.73
CA THR A 139 23.86 -27.47 -1.58
C THR A 139 23.81 -27.19 -3.09
N ARG A 140 23.54 -25.95 -3.51
CA ARG A 140 23.32 -25.57 -4.92
C ARG A 140 23.94 -24.20 -5.21
N ALA A 141 24.64 -24.12 -6.35
CA ALA A 141 24.91 -22.88 -7.07
C ALA A 141 24.11 -22.89 -8.37
N ALA A 142 23.43 -21.80 -8.70
CA ALA A 142 22.56 -21.72 -9.88
C ALA A 142 22.33 -20.25 -10.26
N GLU A 143 21.95 -20.03 -11.52
CA GLU A 143 21.56 -18.72 -12.03
C GLU A 143 20.27 -18.83 -12.85
N GLY A 144 19.59 -17.70 -12.99
CA GLY A 144 18.39 -17.61 -13.82
C GLY A 144 17.68 -16.28 -13.67
N PRO A 145 16.55 -16.11 -14.36
CA PRO A 145 15.78 -14.87 -14.27
C PRO A 145 15.11 -14.73 -12.90
N LEU A 146 14.63 -13.53 -12.59
CA LEU A 146 13.78 -13.30 -11.43
C LEU A 146 12.44 -14.05 -11.55
N ASN A 147 11.91 -14.53 -10.43
CA ASN A 147 10.49 -14.90 -10.38
C ASN A 147 9.61 -13.65 -10.39
N ILE A 148 8.30 -13.80 -10.64
CA ILE A 148 7.39 -12.65 -10.80
C ILE A 148 7.36 -11.73 -9.56
N GLY A 149 7.51 -12.29 -8.35
CA GLY A 149 7.47 -11.51 -7.11
C GLY A 149 8.74 -10.70 -6.88
N GLN A 150 9.91 -11.30 -7.17
CA GLN A 150 11.20 -10.60 -7.19
C GLN A 150 11.21 -9.49 -8.26
N TYR A 151 10.73 -9.78 -9.46
CA TYR A 151 10.66 -8.80 -10.54
C TYR A 151 9.73 -7.63 -10.18
N ASN A 152 8.58 -7.91 -9.55
CA ASN A 152 7.70 -6.86 -9.03
C ASN A 152 8.41 -5.93 -8.04
N VAL A 153 9.18 -6.46 -7.10
CA VAL A 153 9.95 -5.61 -6.17
C VAL A 153 11.02 -4.81 -6.90
N LEU A 154 11.72 -5.40 -7.88
CA LEU A 154 12.71 -4.67 -8.68
C LEU A 154 12.08 -3.45 -9.37
N GLN A 155 10.87 -3.61 -9.92
CA GLN A 155 10.13 -2.50 -10.53
C GLN A 155 9.81 -1.37 -9.54
N TRP A 156 9.61 -1.67 -8.25
CA TRP A 156 9.45 -0.65 -7.21
C TRP A 156 10.77 0.06 -6.93
N LEU A 157 11.86 -0.70 -6.79
CA LEU A 157 13.19 -0.17 -6.44
C LEU A 157 13.84 0.66 -7.54
N ARG A 158 13.42 0.50 -8.81
CA ARG A 158 13.80 1.39 -9.90
C ARG A 158 13.25 2.82 -9.75
N GLY A 159 12.28 3.05 -8.86
CA GLY A 159 11.77 4.38 -8.51
C GLY A 159 12.43 4.95 -7.25
N GLU A 160 12.88 6.22 -7.29
CA GLU A 160 13.61 6.86 -6.19
C GLU A 160 12.79 6.99 -4.89
N SER A 161 11.46 7.14 -4.99
CA SER A 161 10.55 7.32 -3.83
C SER A 161 10.37 6.07 -2.98
N GLU A 162 10.66 4.88 -3.53
CA GLU A 162 10.37 3.59 -2.89
C GLU A 162 11.61 2.98 -2.20
N HIS A 163 12.77 3.64 -2.25
CA HIS A 163 14.00 3.14 -1.62
C HIS A 163 13.88 2.92 -0.11
N PHE A 164 12.95 3.60 0.57
CA PHE A 164 12.65 3.30 1.98
C PHE A 164 12.20 1.85 2.19
N PHE A 165 11.53 1.25 1.20
CA PHE A 165 11.12 -0.15 1.19
C PHE A 165 12.16 -1.09 0.57
N ALA A 166 13.39 -0.63 0.30
CA ALA A 166 14.45 -1.49 -0.25
C ALA A 166 14.91 -2.60 0.69
N ALA A 167 14.64 -2.46 2.00
CA ALA A 167 15.05 -3.43 3.00
C ALA A 167 13.92 -3.77 3.98
N VAL A 168 13.80 -5.05 4.30
CA VAL A 168 12.95 -5.55 5.38
C VAL A 168 13.85 -5.89 6.56
N ALA A 169 13.56 -5.35 7.74
CA ALA A 169 14.33 -5.61 8.95
C ALA A 169 13.47 -6.30 10.01
N GLY A 170 14.08 -7.23 10.75
CA GLY A 170 13.45 -7.98 11.83
C GLY A 170 14.36 -8.09 13.04
N GLU A 171 13.76 -8.03 14.23
CA GLU A 171 14.42 -8.40 15.48
C GLU A 171 14.45 -9.93 15.60
N LEU A 172 15.61 -10.47 15.94
CA LEU A 172 15.83 -11.90 16.17
C LEU A 172 15.73 -12.19 17.68
N ASP A 173 14.91 -13.17 18.06
CA ASP A 173 14.75 -13.54 19.47
C ASP A 173 15.99 -14.30 19.95
N VAL A 174 16.71 -13.70 20.90
CA VAL A 174 17.94 -14.26 21.48
C VAL A 174 17.71 -14.62 22.95
N PRO A 175 17.96 -15.89 23.34
CA PRO A 175 17.97 -16.31 24.75
C PRO A 175 18.94 -15.48 25.59
N ALA A 176 18.66 -15.29 26.88
CA ALA A 176 19.46 -14.43 27.75
C ALA A 176 20.93 -14.89 27.90
N ALA A 177 21.20 -16.19 27.71
CA ALA A 177 22.53 -16.78 27.80
C ALA A 177 23.21 -16.97 26.43
N ALA A 178 22.59 -16.54 25.33
CA ALA A 178 23.14 -16.73 24.00
C ALA A 178 24.40 -15.90 23.79
N VAL A 179 25.46 -16.54 23.28
CA VAL A 179 26.71 -15.87 22.90
C VAL A 179 26.75 -15.62 21.40
N VAL A 180 27.72 -14.82 20.95
CA VAL A 180 27.88 -14.45 19.53
C VAL A 180 27.98 -15.67 18.62
N ASP A 181 28.71 -16.71 19.02
CA ASP A 181 28.89 -17.93 18.23
C ASP A 181 27.57 -18.68 18.02
N ASP A 182 26.67 -18.67 18.99
CA ASP A 182 25.35 -19.31 18.88
C ASP A 182 24.48 -18.63 17.81
N VAL A 183 24.55 -17.29 17.76
CA VAL A 183 23.84 -16.49 16.76
C VAL A 183 24.48 -16.71 15.38
N ALA A 184 25.80 -16.78 15.30
CA ALA A 184 26.53 -17.05 14.06
C ALA A 184 26.16 -18.43 13.48
N GLU A 185 26.11 -19.48 14.31
CA GLU A 185 25.72 -20.83 13.89
C GLU A 185 24.27 -20.88 13.38
N ALA A 186 23.33 -20.27 14.10
CA ALA A 186 21.93 -20.21 13.68
C ALA A 186 21.75 -19.44 12.35
N LEU A 187 22.48 -18.34 12.16
CA LEU A 187 22.46 -17.59 10.89
C LEU A 187 23.04 -18.40 9.72
N ALA A 188 24.14 -19.14 9.94
CA ALA A 188 24.72 -20.01 8.90
C ALA A 188 23.67 -21.02 8.39
N ILE A 189 23.00 -21.73 9.30
CA ILE A 189 21.97 -22.73 8.96
C ILE A 189 20.83 -22.11 8.15
N LEU A 190 20.36 -20.91 8.52
CA LEU A 190 19.30 -20.22 7.79
C LEU A 190 19.72 -19.84 6.38
N VAL A 191 20.92 -19.28 6.22
CA VAL A 191 21.45 -18.87 4.92
C VAL A 191 21.68 -20.09 4.01
N GLU A 192 22.16 -21.20 4.56
CA GLU A 192 22.34 -22.46 3.81
C GLU A 192 21.01 -23.02 3.31
N ARG A 193 19.99 -23.03 4.19
CA ARG A 193 18.66 -23.60 3.92
C ARG A 193 17.83 -22.78 2.92
N HIS A 194 17.91 -21.45 2.99
CA HIS A 194 17.09 -20.55 2.19
C HIS A 194 17.93 -19.84 1.14
N GLU A 195 17.84 -20.31 -0.10
CA GLU A 195 18.66 -19.78 -1.20
C GLU A 195 18.50 -18.28 -1.38
N GLY A 196 17.30 -17.73 -1.18
CA GLY A 196 17.04 -16.30 -1.26
C GLY A 196 17.97 -15.43 -0.39
N LEU A 197 18.45 -15.95 0.74
CA LEU A 197 19.38 -15.25 1.65
C LEU A 197 20.84 -15.24 1.14
N ARG A 198 21.17 -16.11 0.19
CA ARG A 198 22.48 -16.22 -0.47
C ARG A 198 22.41 -15.99 -1.98
N THR A 199 21.37 -15.26 -2.42
CA THR A 199 21.17 -14.91 -3.83
C THR A 199 21.53 -13.45 -4.07
N THR A 200 22.45 -13.19 -4.99
CA THR A 200 22.75 -11.84 -5.46
C THR A 200 21.99 -11.54 -6.75
N TYR A 201 21.75 -10.25 -7.02
CA TYR A 201 20.93 -9.80 -8.15
C TYR A 201 21.72 -8.87 -9.07
N VAL A 202 21.46 -8.98 -10.37
CA VAL A 202 21.96 -8.05 -11.39
C VAL A 202 20.76 -7.47 -12.13
N ASP A 203 20.66 -6.14 -12.11
CA ASP A 203 19.66 -5.40 -12.89
C ASP A 203 20.09 -5.29 -14.37
N GLY A 204 19.13 -5.11 -15.26
CA GLY A 204 19.34 -4.98 -16.70
C GLY A 204 18.03 -5.10 -17.48
N VAL A 205 18.14 -5.22 -18.81
CA VAL A 205 16.98 -5.48 -19.67
C VAL A 205 16.31 -6.80 -19.29
N GLU A 206 17.11 -7.83 -18.97
CA GLU A 206 16.66 -9.11 -18.44
C GLU A 206 17.33 -9.37 -17.07
N PRO A 207 16.71 -8.93 -15.96
CA PRO A 207 17.28 -9.07 -14.62
C PRO A 207 17.55 -10.53 -14.25
N GLN A 208 18.70 -10.79 -13.63
CA GLN A 208 19.17 -12.12 -13.26
C GLN A 208 19.39 -12.24 -11.74
N GLN A 209 19.25 -13.46 -11.24
CA GLN A 209 19.62 -13.85 -9.89
C GLN A 209 20.67 -14.96 -9.91
N PHE A 210 21.61 -14.90 -8.95
CA PHE A 210 22.73 -15.82 -8.81
C PHE A 210 22.74 -16.38 -7.39
N VAL A 211 22.42 -17.67 -7.25
CA VAL A 211 22.45 -18.41 -5.99
C VAL A 211 23.88 -18.88 -5.73
N HIS A 212 24.48 -18.45 -4.63
CA HIS A 212 25.84 -18.82 -4.26
C HIS A 212 25.87 -20.08 -3.42
N ALA A 213 26.61 -21.12 -3.82
CA ALA A 213 26.77 -22.33 -3.00
C ALA A 213 27.50 -22.03 -1.68
N THR A 214 28.54 -21.21 -1.71
CA THR A 214 29.34 -20.87 -0.53
C THR A 214 29.58 -19.37 -0.46
N GLY A 215 29.80 -18.86 0.73
CA GLY A 215 30.19 -17.46 0.93
C GLY A 215 30.28 -17.11 2.41
N ASP A 216 30.49 -15.82 2.65
CA ASP A 216 30.73 -15.28 3.98
C ASP A 216 29.73 -14.14 4.26
N LEU A 217 28.93 -14.29 5.31
CA LEU A 217 28.07 -13.23 5.85
C LEU A 217 28.83 -12.50 6.96
N VAL A 218 29.00 -11.18 6.81
CA VAL A 218 29.61 -10.34 7.84
C VAL A 218 28.52 -9.87 8.82
N VAL A 219 28.71 -10.16 10.10
CA VAL A 219 27.84 -9.76 11.20
C VAL A 219 28.53 -8.64 11.99
N GLU A 220 27.91 -7.45 12.01
CA GLU A 220 28.42 -6.32 12.79
C GLU A 220 28.19 -6.55 14.29
N VAL A 221 29.19 -6.26 15.11
CA VAL A 221 29.10 -6.42 16.57
C VAL A 221 29.34 -5.08 17.25
N TYR A 222 28.47 -4.73 18.18
CA TYR A 222 28.54 -3.49 18.95
C TYR A 222 28.56 -3.80 20.45
N ALA A 223 29.54 -3.27 21.17
CA ALA A 223 29.55 -3.32 22.62
C ALA A 223 28.57 -2.29 23.19
N ILE A 224 27.82 -2.68 24.22
CA ILE A 224 26.91 -1.80 24.96
C ILE A 224 27.70 -1.07 26.03
N GLU A 225 27.72 0.25 25.94
CA GLU A 225 28.23 1.14 26.99
C GLU A 225 27.07 1.87 27.66
N ALA A 226 26.87 1.59 28.96
CA ALA A 226 25.84 2.21 29.77
C ALA A 226 26.27 2.22 31.24
N ALA A 227 25.75 3.17 32.02
CA ALA A 227 26.01 3.22 33.47
C ALA A 227 25.47 1.98 34.21
N ASP A 228 24.40 1.38 33.70
CA ASP A 228 23.88 0.09 34.14
C ASP A 228 23.44 -0.71 32.90
N PRO A 229 24.34 -1.53 32.32
CA PRO A 229 24.07 -2.26 31.09
C PRO A 229 23.01 -3.36 31.23
N GLN A 230 22.72 -3.82 32.44
CA GLN A 230 21.69 -4.82 32.67
C GLN A 230 20.29 -4.23 32.53
N LEU A 231 20.10 -2.97 32.93
CA LEU A 231 18.83 -2.22 32.83
C LEU A 231 18.54 -1.62 31.44
N VAL A 232 19.35 -1.90 30.43
CA VAL A 232 19.13 -1.40 29.07
C VAL A 232 17.97 -2.16 28.41
N ASP A 233 17.01 -1.40 27.89
CA ASP A 233 15.87 -1.93 27.14
C ASP A 233 16.31 -2.55 25.81
N ARG A 234 16.03 -3.85 25.63
CA ARG A 234 16.27 -4.61 24.39
C ARG A 234 15.62 -3.94 23.19
N ALA A 235 14.38 -3.44 23.33
CA ALA A 235 13.68 -2.79 22.22
C ALA A 235 14.33 -1.45 21.82
N GLY A 236 14.97 -0.76 22.75
CA GLY A 236 15.82 0.40 22.47
C GLY A 236 17.05 0.02 21.63
N LEU A 237 17.75 -1.04 22.02
CA LEU A 237 18.92 -1.56 21.31
C LEU A 237 18.57 -2.03 19.89
N SER A 238 17.54 -2.87 19.75
CA SER A 238 17.07 -3.38 18.45
C SER A 238 16.69 -2.25 17.50
N ARG A 239 16.09 -1.16 18.00
CA ARG A 239 15.80 0.05 17.20
C ARG A 239 17.06 0.78 16.75
N ASP A 240 18.09 0.91 17.59
CA ASP A 240 19.34 1.57 17.20
C ASP A 240 20.11 0.73 16.17
N LEU A 241 20.22 -0.59 16.39
CA LEU A 241 20.83 -1.51 15.43
C LEU A 241 20.09 -1.49 14.08
N THR A 242 18.75 -1.53 14.09
CA THR A 242 17.95 -1.44 12.86
C THR A 242 18.20 -0.12 12.12
N ARG A 243 18.35 0.99 12.85
CA ARG A 243 18.68 2.29 12.25
C ARG A 243 20.05 2.27 11.59
N ARG A 244 21.05 1.63 12.21
CA ARG A 244 22.40 1.46 11.65
C ARG A 244 22.39 0.63 10.37
N LEU A 245 21.70 -0.52 10.37
CA LEU A 245 21.54 -1.34 9.18
C LEU A 245 20.90 -0.57 8.01
N ARG A 246 19.90 0.28 8.29
CA ARG A 246 19.27 1.15 7.29
C ARG A 246 20.19 2.27 6.82
N ALA A 247 21.01 2.83 7.72
CA ALA A 247 21.96 3.90 7.39
C ALA A 247 23.08 3.42 6.44
N ALA A 248 23.35 2.11 6.38
CA ALA A 248 24.27 1.52 5.39
C ALA A 248 23.74 1.60 3.93
N GLY A 249 22.50 2.06 3.71
CA GLY A 249 21.94 2.32 2.39
C GLY A 249 21.49 1.06 1.65
N ALA A 250 21.22 1.20 0.35
CA ALA A 250 20.79 0.10 -0.52
C ALA A 250 21.84 -1.03 -0.60
N TYR A 251 21.39 -2.23 -0.95
CA TYR A 251 22.27 -3.36 -1.22
C TYR A 251 22.96 -3.14 -2.57
N ARG A 252 24.29 -3.28 -2.60
CA ARG A 252 25.07 -3.11 -3.84
C ARG A 252 24.89 -4.32 -4.75
N THR A 253 25.07 -4.12 -6.06
CA THR A 253 25.15 -5.23 -7.02
C THR A 253 26.22 -6.23 -6.58
N GLY A 254 25.87 -7.52 -6.56
CA GLY A 254 26.77 -8.58 -6.11
C GLY A 254 26.98 -8.69 -4.59
N GLU A 255 26.40 -7.79 -3.78
CA GLU A 255 26.38 -7.93 -2.32
C GLU A 255 25.33 -8.98 -1.90
N LEU A 256 25.65 -9.79 -0.88
CA LEU A 256 24.65 -10.66 -0.26
C LEU A 256 23.43 -9.83 0.18
N PRO A 257 22.20 -10.34 0.01
CA PRO A 257 21.00 -9.58 0.29
C PRO A 257 20.66 -9.55 1.78
N VAL A 258 21.65 -9.72 2.67
CA VAL A 258 21.49 -9.87 4.12
C VAL A 258 22.58 -9.09 4.85
N ARG A 259 22.19 -8.36 5.88
CA ARG A 259 23.07 -7.73 6.87
C ARG A 259 22.56 -8.07 8.27
N ALA A 260 23.46 -8.33 9.22
CA ALA A 260 23.08 -8.62 10.60
C ALA A 260 23.92 -7.80 11.57
N ALA A 261 23.32 -7.41 12.69
CA ALA A 261 24.00 -6.64 13.73
C ALA A 261 23.62 -7.11 15.13
N LEU A 262 24.60 -7.17 16.03
CA LEU A 262 24.48 -7.64 17.41
C LEU A 262 24.89 -6.55 18.40
N ALA A 263 24.14 -6.42 19.50
CA ALA A 263 24.55 -5.63 20.66
C ALA A 263 24.93 -6.59 21.80
N VAL A 264 26.15 -6.44 22.33
CA VAL A 264 26.76 -7.43 23.23
C VAL A 264 27.28 -6.82 24.53
N LEU A 265 27.34 -7.67 25.57
CA LEU A 265 28.03 -7.40 26.83
C LEU A 265 29.17 -8.42 27.05
N PRO A 266 30.21 -8.06 27.80
CA PRO A 266 31.15 -9.05 28.34
C PRO A 266 30.40 -10.13 29.11
N SER A 267 30.84 -11.39 29.03
CA SER A 267 30.31 -12.44 29.89
C SER A 267 30.82 -12.28 31.33
N ASP A 268 29.95 -12.50 32.31
CA ASP A 268 30.29 -12.47 33.74
C ASP A 268 31.16 -13.66 34.17
N ALA A 269 31.35 -14.66 33.31
CA ALA A 269 32.20 -15.82 33.58
C ALA A 269 33.68 -15.45 33.38
N SER A 270 34.42 -15.28 34.48
CA SER A 270 35.86 -14.91 34.56
C SER A 270 36.85 -15.81 33.79
N SER A 271 36.41 -16.74 32.94
CA SER A 271 37.25 -17.60 32.09
C SER A 271 36.81 -17.68 30.62
N SER A 272 35.76 -16.99 30.18
CA SER A 272 35.34 -17.01 28.77
C SER A 272 35.40 -15.63 28.14
N SER A 273 36.16 -15.49 27.05
CA SER A 273 36.17 -14.30 26.20
C SER A 273 34.87 -14.09 25.41
N ALA A 274 33.88 -14.98 25.58
CA ALA A 274 32.60 -14.89 24.88
C ALA A 274 31.80 -13.67 25.33
N CYS A 275 31.17 -13.00 24.38
CA CYS A 275 30.25 -11.89 24.65
C CYS A 275 28.80 -12.39 24.58
N VAL A 276 27.99 -12.00 25.56
CA VAL A 276 26.56 -12.32 25.62
C VAL A 276 25.78 -11.35 24.74
N VAL A 277 24.89 -11.87 23.90
CA VAL A 277 24.08 -11.08 22.98
C VAL A 277 22.83 -10.58 23.70
N ARG A 278 22.64 -9.26 23.75
CA ARG A 278 21.47 -8.62 24.38
C ARG A 278 20.38 -8.28 23.38
N ALA A 279 20.76 -7.97 22.15
CA ALA A 279 19.87 -7.74 21.02
C ALA A 279 20.53 -8.18 19.71
N ALA A 280 19.72 -8.69 18.78
CA ALA A 280 20.15 -9.09 17.45
C ALA A 280 19.11 -8.66 16.42
N VAL A 281 19.57 -8.13 15.28
CA VAL A 281 18.69 -7.72 14.18
C VAL A 281 19.25 -8.25 12.86
N ILE A 282 18.34 -8.56 11.95
CA ILE A 282 18.63 -8.92 10.56
C ILE A 282 17.92 -7.94 9.64
N GLY A 283 18.64 -7.43 8.64
CA GLY A 283 18.11 -6.69 7.52
C GLY A 283 18.31 -7.51 6.25
N CYS A 284 17.29 -7.57 5.40
CA CYS A 284 17.36 -8.25 4.12
C CYS A 284 16.92 -7.31 3.00
N SER A 285 17.49 -7.47 1.80
CA SER A 285 16.98 -6.84 0.59
C SER A 285 15.53 -7.27 0.37
N HIS A 286 14.66 -6.32 0.03
CA HIS A 286 13.26 -6.63 -0.24
C HIS A 286 13.10 -7.50 -1.51
N LEU A 287 14.13 -7.67 -2.34
CA LEU A 287 14.16 -8.68 -3.41
C LEU A 287 14.24 -10.11 -2.86
N ALA A 288 14.96 -10.31 -1.77
CA ALA A 288 15.18 -11.62 -1.17
C ALA A 288 14.09 -12.00 -0.16
N VAL A 289 13.51 -11.01 0.53
CA VAL A 289 12.61 -11.26 1.66
C VAL A 289 11.49 -10.22 1.65
N ASP A 290 10.25 -10.71 1.69
CA ASP A 290 9.08 -9.90 2.08
C ASP A 290 8.76 -10.06 3.58
N TYR A 291 7.75 -9.34 4.06
CA TYR A 291 7.40 -9.35 5.49
C TYR A 291 7.05 -10.75 6.03
N GLN A 292 6.33 -11.59 5.26
CA GLN A 292 6.00 -12.94 5.73
C GLN A 292 7.22 -13.87 5.69
N ALA A 293 8.11 -13.73 4.70
CA ALA A 293 9.40 -14.41 4.72
C ALA A 293 10.23 -14.03 5.96
N MET A 294 10.21 -12.75 6.36
CA MET A 294 10.90 -12.31 7.58
C MET A 294 10.36 -13.00 8.84
N GLU A 295 9.04 -13.18 8.96
CA GLU A 295 8.46 -13.90 10.10
C GLU A 295 8.76 -15.42 10.07
N ILE A 296 8.97 -16.00 8.88
CA ILE A 296 9.51 -17.38 8.75
C ILE A 296 10.93 -17.44 9.29
N ILE A 297 11.81 -16.52 8.84
CA ILE A 297 13.20 -16.43 9.28
C ILE A 297 13.29 -16.26 10.80
N LYS A 298 12.52 -15.32 11.37
CA LYS A 298 12.52 -15.07 12.83
C LYS A 298 12.10 -16.29 13.64
N ARG A 299 11.08 -17.02 13.17
CA ARG A 299 10.61 -18.24 13.84
C ARG A 299 11.67 -19.34 13.77
N GLU A 300 12.19 -19.65 12.58
CA GLU A 300 13.21 -20.68 12.41
C GLU A 300 14.50 -20.34 13.18
N PHE A 301 14.92 -19.07 13.18
CA PHE A 301 16.03 -18.60 14.01
C PHE A 301 15.78 -18.90 15.49
N ALA A 302 14.60 -18.55 15.99
CA ALA A 302 14.24 -18.73 17.39
C ALA A 302 14.18 -20.22 17.79
N ASP A 303 13.83 -21.11 16.85
CA ASP A 303 13.87 -22.56 17.09
C ASP A 303 15.32 -23.07 17.12
N LEU A 304 16.16 -22.67 16.16
CA LEU A 304 17.57 -23.06 16.05
C LEU A 304 18.41 -22.61 17.26
N ILE A 305 18.20 -21.37 17.73
CA ILE A 305 18.99 -20.82 18.84
C ILE A 305 18.61 -21.43 20.20
N ARG A 306 17.40 -21.97 20.33
CA ARG A 306 16.93 -22.65 21.56
C ARG A 306 17.33 -24.12 21.59
N ASP A 307 17.36 -24.78 20.44
CA ASP A 307 17.81 -26.16 20.29
C ASP A 307 18.75 -26.30 19.10
N ARG A 308 20.05 -26.39 19.38
CA ARG A 308 21.10 -26.48 18.36
C ARG A 308 21.09 -27.81 17.61
N THR A 309 20.41 -28.82 18.16
CA THR A 309 20.23 -30.10 17.47
C THR A 309 19.00 -30.10 16.58
N ALA A 310 18.11 -29.11 16.74
CA ALA A 310 16.95 -28.95 15.89
C ALA A 310 17.41 -28.69 14.47
N ARG A 311 17.07 -29.60 13.56
CA ARG A 311 17.07 -29.31 12.13
C ARG A 311 15.69 -28.81 11.77
N PRO A 312 15.56 -27.73 10.97
CA PRO A 312 14.27 -27.27 10.50
C PRO A 312 13.51 -28.43 9.85
N ALA A 313 12.27 -28.67 10.27
CA ALA A 313 11.53 -29.87 9.87
C ALA A 313 11.31 -29.91 8.34
N GLY A 314 11.49 -31.11 7.75
CA GLY A 314 11.32 -31.34 6.31
C GLY A 314 12.53 -30.95 5.45
N GLY A 315 12.50 -31.38 4.19
CA GLY A 315 13.48 -30.96 3.18
C GLY A 315 13.48 -29.43 2.96
N PRO A 316 14.44 -28.91 2.17
CA PRO A 316 14.45 -27.48 1.83
C PRO A 316 13.10 -27.08 1.21
N PRO A 317 12.54 -25.91 1.57
CA PRO A 317 11.34 -25.41 0.93
C PRO A 317 11.62 -25.18 -0.56
N ILE A 318 10.55 -24.96 -1.33
CA ILE A 318 10.70 -24.51 -2.71
C ILE A 318 11.51 -23.21 -2.75
N GLN A 319 12.53 -23.15 -3.62
CA GLN A 319 13.44 -22.02 -3.69
C GLN A 319 13.05 -21.05 -4.81
N PRO A 320 13.57 -19.81 -4.83
CA PRO A 320 13.18 -18.80 -5.82
C PRO A 320 13.33 -19.23 -7.28
N LEU A 321 14.38 -19.97 -7.65
CA LEU A 321 14.56 -20.47 -9.03
C LEU A 321 13.62 -21.63 -9.38
N ASP A 322 13.18 -22.41 -8.39
CA ASP A 322 12.20 -23.48 -8.63
C ASP A 322 10.82 -22.87 -8.94
N LEU A 323 10.50 -21.71 -8.34
CA LEU A 323 9.30 -20.94 -8.65
C LEU A 323 9.27 -20.44 -10.09
N VAL A 324 10.40 -19.97 -10.62
CA VAL A 324 10.53 -19.57 -12.04
C VAL A 324 10.07 -20.70 -12.96
N ALA A 325 10.50 -21.93 -12.67
CA ALA A 325 10.10 -23.10 -13.46
C ALA A 325 8.59 -23.39 -13.34
N LEU A 326 8.01 -23.25 -12.14
CA LEU A 326 6.57 -23.43 -11.93
C LEU A 326 5.72 -22.37 -12.63
N GLU A 327 6.17 -21.12 -12.62
CA GLU A 327 5.50 -19.96 -13.23
C GLU A 327 5.40 -20.09 -14.76
N ARG A 328 6.35 -20.80 -15.38
CA ARG A 328 6.36 -21.07 -16.83
C ARG A 328 5.50 -22.26 -17.26
N THR A 329 4.86 -22.97 -16.32
CA THR A 329 4.00 -24.10 -16.68
C THR A 329 2.73 -23.63 -17.39
N PRO A 330 2.16 -24.41 -18.33
CA PRO A 330 0.91 -24.04 -19.00
C PRO A 330 -0.27 -23.79 -18.05
N LYS A 331 -0.26 -24.43 -16.87
CA LYS A 331 -1.27 -24.22 -15.83
C LYS A 331 -1.12 -22.83 -15.20
N ALA A 332 0.10 -22.43 -14.85
CA ALA A 332 0.39 -21.12 -14.28
C ALA A 332 0.05 -20.00 -15.28
N LEU A 333 0.46 -20.12 -16.54
CA LEU A 333 0.15 -19.14 -17.59
C LEU A 333 -1.37 -18.96 -17.81
N ARG A 334 -2.15 -20.06 -17.82
CA ARG A 334 -3.62 -19.94 -17.91
C ARG A 334 -4.25 -19.30 -16.67
N HIS A 335 -3.68 -19.54 -15.50
CA HIS A 335 -4.15 -18.91 -14.27
C HIS A 335 -3.86 -17.41 -14.30
N GLU A 336 -2.67 -17.01 -14.74
CA GLU A 336 -2.30 -15.61 -14.93
C GLU A 336 -3.27 -14.87 -15.86
N GLU A 337 -3.68 -15.45 -17.00
CA GLU A 337 -4.71 -14.83 -17.85
C GLU A 337 -6.04 -14.59 -17.13
N SER A 338 -6.40 -15.44 -16.16
CA SER A 338 -7.56 -15.21 -15.30
C SER A 338 -7.33 -14.07 -14.32
N VAL A 339 -6.14 -13.98 -13.75
CA VAL A 339 -5.73 -12.88 -12.86
C VAL A 339 -5.74 -11.55 -13.61
N LEU A 340 -5.19 -11.48 -14.81
CA LEU A 340 -5.15 -10.25 -15.60
C LEU A 340 -6.56 -9.78 -16.03
N ARG A 341 -7.50 -10.71 -16.29
CA ARG A 341 -8.92 -10.35 -16.50
C ARG A 341 -9.56 -9.77 -15.24
N TYR A 342 -9.27 -10.35 -14.08
CA TYR A 342 -9.74 -9.81 -12.79
C TYR A 342 -9.26 -8.37 -12.57
N TRP A 343 -7.97 -8.11 -12.83
CA TRP A 343 -7.40 -6.77 -12.76
C TRP A 343 -8.03 -5.80 -13.76
N LYS A 344 -8.23 -6.22 -15.02
CA LYS A 344 -8.91 -5.42 -16.04
C LYS A 344 -10.31 -4.99 -15.60
N ASP A 345 -11.08 -5.92 -15.04
CA ASP A 345 -12.44 -5.66 -14.55
C ASP A 345 -12.43 -4.70 -13.36
N GLY A 346 -11.47 -4.84 -12.45
CA GLY A 346 -11.27 -3.94 -11.32
C GLY A 346 -10.94 -2.51 -11.76
N PHE A 347 -9.93 -2.35 -12.62
CA PHE A 347 -9.52 -1.04 -13.14
C PHE A 347 -10.59 -0.34 -13.96
N SER A 348 -11.43 -1.09 -14.67
CA SER A 348 -12.53 -0.52 -15.43
C SER A 348 -13.61 0.14 -14.55
N ARG A 349 -13.69 -0.23 -13.26
CA ARG A 349 -14.67 0.32 -12.30
C ARG A 349 -14.06 1.24 -11.24
N MET A 350 -12.76 1.13 -10.99
CA MET A 350 -12.09 1.86 -9.92
C MET A 350 -12.11 3.37 -10.22
N PRO A 351 -12.56 4.23 -9.29
CA PRO A 351 -12.40 5.68 -9.46
C PRO A 351 -10.92 6.06 -9.40
N GLN A 352 -10.57 7.22 -9.95
CA GLN A 352 -9.19 7.72 -9.98
C GLN A 352 -8.64 7.95 -8.57
N CYS A 353 -9.49 8.42 -7.65
CA CYS A 353 -9.16 8.68 -6.26
C CYS A 353 -10.26 8.13 -5.35
N LEU A 354 -9.91 7.20 -4.46
CA LEU A 354 -10.85 6.59 -3.52
C LEU A 354 -11.00 7.41 -2.22
N TYR A 355 -10.16 8.44 -2.02
CA TYR A 355 -10.30 9.41 -0.94
C TYR A 355 -10.36 10.86 -1.46
N PRO A 356 -11.40 11.23 -2.24
CA PRO A 356 -11.46 12.52 -2.92
C PRO A 356 -11.89 13.63 -1.94
N VAL A 357 -10.89 14.24 -1.30
CA VAL A 357 -11.03 15.37 -0.38
C VAL A 357 -10.45 16.66 -0.98
N PRO A 358 -11.06 17.82 -0.70
CA PRO A 358 -10.49 19.11 -1.09
C PRO A 358 -9.12 19.36 -0.46
N ARG A 359 -8.27 20.10 -1.16
CA ARG A 359 -7.01 20.57 -0.61
C ARG A 359 -7.29 21.59 0.51
N VAL A 360 -6.69 21.36 1.68
CA VAL A 360 -6.90 22.17 2.88
C VAL A 360 -5.82 23.26 3.01
N ALA A 361 -4.58 22.97 2.58
CA ALA A 361 -3.48 23.91 2.61
C ALA A 361 -2.41 23.60 1.56
N ALA A 362 -1.50 24.55 1.34
CA ALA A 362 -0.24 24.30 0.63
C ALA A 362 0.74 23.54 1.55
N GLY A 363 0.47 22.25 1.78
CA GLY A 363 1.36 21.34 2.49
C GLY A 363 1.91 20.26 1.54
N ASN A 364 3.13 19.81 1.79
CA ASN A 364 3.82 18.70 1.10
C ASN A 364 4.54 17.79 2.10
N GLY A 365 4.10 17.79 3.37
CA GLY A 365 4.68 16.95 4.42
C GLY A 365 4.03 15.57 4.44
N SER A 366 4.62 14.69 5.24
CA SER A 366 4.10 13.36 5.54
C SER A 366 3.68 13.26 7.01
N VAL A 367 2.71 12.39 7.28
CA VAL A 367 2.23 12.06 8.62
C VAL A 367 2.00 10.56 8.72
N ALA A 368 2.38 9.98 9.85
CA ALA A 368 2.07 8.61 10.20
C ALA A 368 1.65 8.53 11.67
N VAL A 369 0.48 7.95 11.93
CA VAL A 369 -0.03 7.74 13.29
C VAL A 369 -0.33 6.25 13.48
N GLU A 370 0.12 5.69 14.59
CA GLU A 370 -0.27 4.35 15.04
C GLU A 370 -1.18 4.46 16.26
N MET A 371 -2.34 3.82 16.18
CA MET A 371 -3.26 3.61 17.30
C MET A 371 -3.02 2.27 17.95
N THR A 372 -2.93 2.24 19.29
CA THR A 372 -3.01 1.03 20.11
C THR A 372 -4.25 1.11 20.99
N SER A 373 -5.21 0.20 20.80
CA SER A 373 -6.50 0.19 21.51
C SER A 373 -6.84 -1.20 22.08
N THR A 374 -6.92 -1.30 23.41
CA THR A 374 -7.40 -2.51 24.10
C THR A 374 -8.90 -2.72 23.86
N ALA A 375 -9.69 -1.64 23.89
CA ALA A 375 -11.14 -1.72 23.69
C ALA A 375 -11.50 -2.25 22.30
N ALA A 376 -10.85 -1.75 21.25
CA ALA A 376 -11.05 -2.29 19.90
C ALA A 376 -10.57 -3.75 19.80
N GLY A 377 -9.48 -4.13 20.48
CA GLY A 377 -9.04 -5.52 20.56
C GLY A 377 -10.09 -6.45 21.19
N MET A 378 -10.74 -6.01 22.27
CA MET A 378 -11.86 -6.73 22.90
C MET A 378 -13.06 -6.86 21.96
N ALA A 379 -13.45 -5.77 21.32
CA ALA A 379 -14.58 -5.75 20.39
C ALA A 379 -14.33 -6.63 19.15
N LEU A 380 -13.10 -6.62 18.60
CA LEU A 380 -12.70 -7.50 17.50
C LEU A 380 -12.92 -8.96 17.84
N ARG A 381 -12.57 -9.40 19.07
CA ARG A 381 -12.81 -10.79 19.51
C ARG A 381 -14.30 -11.13 19.51
N ALA A 382 -15.15 -10.24 20.01
CA ALA A 382 -16.59 -10.45 20.05
C ALA A 382 -17.22 -10.53 18.65
N VAL A 383 -16.88 -9.59 17.75
CA VAL A 383 -17.37 -9.58 16.37
C VAL A 383 -16.88 -10.82 15.61
N THR A 384 -15.60 -11.17 15.76
CA THR A 384 -14.99 -12.36 15.11
C THR A 384 -15.70 -13.63 15.56
N ALA A 385 -15.98 -13.79 16.86
CA ALA A 385 -16.71 -14.94 17.38
C ALA A 385 -18.14 -15.04 16.82
N ARG A 386 -18.84 -13.90 16.70
CA ARG A 386 -20.21 -13.83 16.19
C ARG A 386 -20.29 -14.06 14.67
N THR A 387 -19.36 -13.52 13.91
CA THR A 387 -19.35 -13.56 12.43
C THR A 387 -18.62 -14.79 11.86
N ARG A 388 -17.75 -15.43 12.64
CA ARG A 388 -16.87 -16.55 12.24
C ARG A 388 -15.94 -16.22 11.08
N THR A 389 -15.39 -15.00 11.07
CA THR A 389 -14.40 -14.51 10.09
C THR A 389 -13.06 -14.20 10.76
N SER A 390 -12.06 -13.73 10.00
CA SER A 390 -10.78 -13.25 10.57
C SER A 390 -10.91 -11.86 11.22
N ARG A 391 -10.05 -11.56 12.20
CA ARG A 391 -10.01 -10.23 12.86
C ARG A 391 -9.59 -9.15 11.86
N ALA A 392 -8.63 -9.46 10.98
CA ALA A 392 -8.23 -8.58 9.90
C ALA A 392 -9.40 -8.19 8.97
N SER A 393 -10.33 -9.10 8.68
CA SER A 393 -11.52 -8.79 7.87
C SER A 393 -12.50 -7.87 8.60
N VAL A 394 -12.60 -7.98 9.93
CA VAL A 394 -13.40 -7.06 10.74
C VAL A 394 -12.82 -5.65 10.69
N VAL A 395 -11.49 -5.52 10.80
CA VAL A 395 -10.80 -4.22 10.68
C VAL A 395 -11.00 -3.63 9.28
N LEU A 396 -10.83 -4.43 8.22
CA LEU A 396 -11.06 -4.00 6.84
C LEU A 396 -12.50 -3.52 6.61
N ALA A 397 -13.50 -4.23 7.15
CA ALA A 397 -14.90 -3.81 7.08
C ALA A 397 -15.14 -2.48 7.80
N ALA A 398 -14.52 -2.26 8.96
CA ALA A 398 -14.60 -0.99 9.68
C ALA A 398 -13.94 0.16 8.91
N ILE A 399 -12.75 -0.06 8.34
CA ILE A 399 -12.08 0.91 7.47
C ILE A 399 -12.97 1.24 6.27
N GLY A 400 -13.51 0.22 5.58
CA GLY A 400 -14.42 0.42 4.45
C GLY A 400 -15.67 1.23 4.81
N ALA A 401 -16.28 0.96 5.96
CA ALA A 401 -17.44 1.73 6.44
C ALA A 401 -17.08 3.20 6.75
N VAL A 402 -15.94 3.44 7.41
CA VAL A 402 -15.45 4.79 7.71
C VAL A 402 -15.14 5.56 6.43
N LEU A 403 -14.40 4.95 5.50
CA LEU A 403 -14.06 5.57 4.21
C LEU A 403 -15.32 5.88 3.40
N SER A 404 -16.28 4.95 3.35
CA SER A 404 -17.56 5.15 2.66
C SER A 404 -18.37 6.29 3.26
N HIS A 405 -18.49 6.34 4.60
CA HIS A 405 -19.19 7.41 5.31
C HIS A 405 -18.52 8.77 5.07
N ARG A 406 -17.19 8.81 5.12
CA ARG A 406 -16.42 10.04 4.95
C ARG A 406 -16.48 10.55 3.51
N THR A 407 -16.29 9.69 2.51
CA THR A 407 -16.19 10.08 1.10
C THR A 407 -17.54 10.12 0.36
N GLY A 408 -18.56 9.45 0.89
CA GLY A 408 -19.85 9.23 0.23
C GLY A 408 -19.83 8.10 -0.82
N THR A 409 -18.73 7.36 -0.92
CA THR A 409 -18.54 6.29 -1.91
C THR A 409 -19.23 5.00 -1.45
N ARG A 410 -20.08 4.41 -2.29
CA ARG A 410 -20.85 3.19 -1.95
C ARG A 410 -20.17 1.88 -2.37
N GLU A 411 -19.23 1.94 -3.30
CA GLU A 411 -18.42 0.79 -3.73
C GLU A 411 -16.95 1.18 -3.63
N LEU A 412 -16.20 0.46 -2.79
CA LEU A 412 -14.79 0.69 -2.58
C LEU A 412 -14.01 -0.42 -3.26
N VAL A 413 -13.19 -0.06 -4.26
CA VAL A 413 -12.22 -0.96 -4.90
C VAL A 413 -10.85 -0.67 -4.29
N LEU A 414 -10.56 -1.29 -3.14
CA LEU A 414 -9.36 -1.02 -2.35
C LEU A 414 -8.26 -2.02 -2.70
N PRO A 415 -7.03 -1.57 -2.95
CA PRO A 415 -5.90 -2.48 -3.00
C PRO A 415 -5.54 -2.99 -1.60
N THR A 416 -5.00 -4.19 -1.58
CA THR A 416 -4.38 -4.81 -0.40
C THR A 416 -3.09 -5.53 -0.80
N LEU A 417 -2.17 -5.72 0.13
CA LEU A 417 -1.01 -6.58 -0.11
C LEU A 417 -1.35 -8.04 0.23
N SER A 418 -1.20 -8.92 -0.77
CA SER A 418 -1.31 -10.36 -0.61
C SER A 418 0.06 -10.96 -0.44
N ALA A 419 0.27 -11.75 0.63
CA ALA A 419 1.53 -12.45 0.86
C ALA A 419 1.74 -13.66 -0.06
N ASN A 420 0.71 -14.09 -0.80
CA ASN A 420 0.79 -15.11 -1.85
C ASN A 420 1.38 -16.48 -1.40
N ARG A 421 1.12 -16.88 -0.15
CA ARG A 421 1.56 -18.16 0.45
C ARG A 421 0.40 -19.09 0.82
N PHE A 422 -0.56 -19.25 -0.08
CA PHE A 422 -1.78 -20.03 0.19
C PHE A 422 -1.58 -21.53 -0.07
N GLU A 423 -0.79 -21.85 -1.09
CA GLU A 423 -0.44 -23.22 -1.45
C GLU A 423 0.49 -23.85 -0.41
N PRO A 424 0.29 -25.13 -0.04
CA PRO A 424 1.11 -25.80 0.96
C PRO A 424 2.62 -25.70 0.74
N HIS A 425 3.07 -25.79 -0.53
CA HIS A 425 4.49 -25.72 -0.88
C HIS A 425 5.11 -24.32 -0.73
N LEU A 426 4.30 -23.26 -0.64
CA LEU A 426 4.77 -21.87 -0.46
C LEU A 426 4.77 -21.41 0.99
N ARG A 427 4.17 -22.16 1.92
CA ARG A 427 4.02 -21.73 3.32
C ARG A 427 5.32 -21.47 4.06
N GLN A 428 6.40 -22.14 3.67
CA GLN A 428 7.75 -21.98 4.23
C GLN A 428 8.71 -21.32 3.22
N HIS A 429 8.20 -20.74 2.13
CA HIS A 429 9.04 -20.10 1.13
C HIS A 429 9.59 -18.77 1.64
N VAL A 430 10.92 -18.68 1.69
CA VAL A 430 11.69 -17.45 1.94
C VAL A 430 12.08 -16.85 0.59
N GLY A 431 11.45 -15.73 0.26
CA GLY A 431 11.51 -15.07 -1.02
C GLY A 431 10.44 -13.99 -1.09
N SER A 432 10.55 -13.07 -2.02
CA SER A 432 9.55 -12.03 -2.22
C SER A 432 8.43 -12.52 -3.10
N LEU A 433 7.24 -12.66 -2.50
CA LEU A 433 6.00 -13.03 -3.18
C LEU A 433 4.91 -11.97 -3.02
N ALA A 434 5.07 -11.05 -2.06
CA ALA A 434 4.08 -10.03 -1.77
C ALA A 434 3.81 -9.13 -3.00
N GLN A 435 2.54 -9.05 -3.39
CA GLN A 435 2.07 -8.22 -4.49
C GLN A 435 0.67 -7.68 -4.15
N LEU A 436 0.25 -6.64 -4.87
CA LEU A 436 -1.08 -6.08 -4.68
C LEU A 436 -2.16 -7.10 -5.09
N ALA A 437 -3.34 -6.95 -4.51
CA ALA A 437 -4.58 -7.56 -4.93
C ALA A 437 -5.70 -6.53 -4.74
N LEU A 438 -6.75 -6.60 -5.56
CA LEU A 438 -7.90 -5.71 -5.43
C LEU A 438 -8.98 -6.34 -4.57
N ILE A 439 -9.60 -5.55 -3.70
CA ILE A 439 -10.77 -5.93 -2.90
C ILE A 439 -11.92 -5.01 -3.31
N THR A 440 -13.09 -5.58 -3.59
CA THR A 440 -14.30 -4.80 -3.83
C THR A 440 -15.28 -4.95 -2.67
N LEU A 441 -15.61 -3.85 -2.01
CA LEU A 441 -16.60 -3.78 -0.93
C LEU A 441 -17.77 -2.91 -1.35
N THR A 442 -18.98 -3.41 -1.17
CA THR A 442 -20.22 -2.66 -1.41
C THR A 442 -20.81 -2.25 -0.07
N ILE A 443 -20.76 -0.96 0.22
CA ILE A 443 -21.23 -0.34 1.44
C ILE A 443 -22.61 0.27 1.15
N SER A 444 -23.66 -0.55 1.13
CA SER A 444 -25.03 -0.11 0.85
C SER A 444 -26.04 -0.76 1.80
N ASP A 445 -26.72 0.06 2.63
CA ASP A 445 -27.83 -0.32 3.52
C ASP A 445 -27.76 -1.77 4.06
N THR A 446 -26.64 -2.08 4.70
CA THR A 446 -26.31 -3.40 5.26
C THR A 446 -26.07 -3.30 6.76
N THR A 447 -26.03 -4.46 7.43
CA THR A 447 -25.51 -4.55 8.80
C THR A 447 -24.00 -4.73 8.80
N PHE A 448 -23.36 -4.44 9.94
CA PHE A 448 -21.91 -4.53 10.07
C PHE A 448 -21.43 -5.97 9.94
N ASP A 449 -22.09 -6.94 10.57
CA ASP A 449 -21.73 -8.36 10.46
C ASP A 449 -21.83 -8.88 9.02
N ARG A 450 -22.80 -8.37 8.23
CA ARG A 450 -22.88 -8.69 6.80
C ARG A 450 -21.71 -8.09 6.02
N LEU A 451 -21.33 -6.85 6.32
CA LEU A 451 -20.17 -6.20 5.72
C LEU A 451 -18.87 -6.94 6.06
N VAL A 452 -18.72 -7.41 7.31
CA VAL A 452 -17.58 -8.24 7.74
C VAL A 452 -17.48 -9.53 6.92
N ARG A 453 -18.59 -10.23 6.72
CA ARG A 453 -18.62 -11.45 5.88
C ARG A 453 -18.29 -11.15 4.43
N GLN A 454 -18.76 -10.02 3.89
CA GLN A 454 -18.38 -9.56 2.55
C GLN A 454 -16.88 -9.28 2.46
N ALA A 455 -16.31 -8.56 3.42
CA ALA A 455 -14.89 -8.24 3.45
C ALA A 455 -14.04 -9.51 3.51
N TRP A 456 -14.43 -10.49 4.35
CA TRP A 456 -13.74 -11.77 4.42
C TRP A 456 -13.78 -12.55 3.10
N ALA A 457 -14.95 -12.63 2.46
CA ALA A 457 -15.08 -13.27 1.15
C ALA A 457 -14.25 -12.56 0.07
N ALA A 458 -14.25 -11.22 0.08
CA ALA A 458 -13.49 -10.41 -0.86
C ALA A 458 -11.97 -10.55 -0.67
N VAL A 459 -11.48 -10.64 0.57
CA VAL A 459 -10.05 -10.93 0.86
C VAL A 459 -9.65 -12.31 0.31
N ILE A 460 -10.49 -13.33 0.52
CA ILE A 460 -10.24 -14.67 -0.01
C ILE A 460 -10.22 -14.65 -1.55
N ASP A 461 -11.13 -13.93 -2.18
CA ASP A 461 -11.16 -13.83 -3.64
C ASP A 461 -9.94 -13.06 -4.18
N ALA A 462 -9.63 -11.90 -3.58
CA ALA A 462 -8.46 -11.08 -3.92
C ALA A 462 -7.16 -11.89 -3.83
N SER A 463 -7.01 -12.71 -2.77
CA SER A 463 -5.83 -13.54 -2.55
C SER A 463 -5.50 -14.52 -3.68
N ARG A 464 -6.51 -14.93 -4.45
CA ARG A 464 -6.35 -15.84 -5.61
C ARG A 464 -5.85 -15.13 -6.86
N HIS A 465 -5.83 -13.80 -6.84
CA HIS A 465 -5.49 -12.94 -7.96
C HIS A 465 -4.30 -12.02 -7.65
N GLY A 466 -3.55 -12.33 -6.59
CA GLY A 466 -2.40 -11.54 -6.13
C GLY A 466 -1.08 -11.85 -6.83
N ARG A 467 -1.00 -12.84 -7.74
CA ARG A 467 0.24 -13.21 -8.45
C ARG A 467 0.09 -12.97 -9.96
N TYR A 468 0.89 -12.07 -10.50
CA TYR A 468 0.85 -11.67 -11.91
C TYR A 468 2.15 -11.02 -12.37
N ASP A 469 2.43 -11.08 -13.67
CA ASP A 469 3.41 -10.24 -14.34
C ASP A 469 3.01 -8.76 -14.24
N VAL A 470 3.85 -7.99 -13.56
CA VAL A 470 3.62 -6.57 -13.26
C VAL A 470 3.62 -5.68 -14.50
N ASP A 471 4.38 -6.02 -15.55
CA ASP A 471 4.42 -5.21 -16.77
C ASP A 471 3.17 -5.45 -17.61
N ARG A 472 2.69 -6.70 -17.69
CA ARG A 472 1.42 -7.03 -18.34
C ARG A 472 0.24 -6.35 -17.64
N GLN A 473 0.23 -6.37 -16.30
CA GLN A 473 -0.80 -5.70 -15.52
C GLN A 473 -0.75 -4.18 -15.67
N ARG A 474 0.45 -3.58 -15.68
CA ARG A 474 0.65 -2.15 -15.92
C ARG A 474 0.22 -1.73 -17.32
N ALA A 475 0.47 -2.55 -18.34
CA ALA A 475 0.00 -2.29 -19.71
C ALA A 475 -1.54 -2.27 -19.79
N ILE A 476 -2.23 -3.13 -19.02
CA ILE A 476 -3.69 -3.09 -18.89
C ILE A 476 -4.14 -1.81 -18.19
N ALA A 477 -3.49 -1.44 -17.08
CA ALA A 477 -3.78 -0.21 -16.35
C ALA A 477 -3.67 1.01 -17.27
N HIS A 478 -2.51 1.21 -17.92
CA HIS A 478 -2.25 2.35 -18.80
C HIS A 478 -3.26 2.49 -19.96
N ARG A 479 -3.69 1.36 -20.53
CA ARG A 479 -4.73 1.40 -21.56
C ARG A 479 -6.05 1.93 -21.00
N ILE A 480 -6.48 1.42 -19.86
CA ILE A 480 -7.74 1.84 -19.21
C ILE A 480 -7.64 3.30 -18.74
N GLU A 481 -6.50 3.69 -18.16
CA GLU A 481 -6.19 5.07 -17.76
C GLU A 481 -6.40 6.03 -18.92
N HIS A 482 -5.80 5.74 -20.08
CA HIS A 482 -5.96 6.55 -21.28
C HIS A 482 -7.41 6.52 -21.80
N GLU A 483 -8.03 5.34 -21.92
CA GLU A 483 -9.42 5.23 -22.41
C GLU A 483 -10.43 5.97 -21.54
N ARG A 484 -10.21 6.04 -20.23
CA ARG A 484 -11.10 6.72 -19.27
C ARG A 484 -10.68 8.16 -18.98
N GLY A 485 -9.44 8.53 -19.29
CA GLY A 485 -8.85 9.81 -18.90
C GLY A 485 -8.56 9.93 -17.40
N VAL A 486 -8.16 8.84 -16.76
CA VAL A 486 -7.90 8.76 -15.31
C VAL A 486 -6.48 8.30 -15.04
N ALA A 487 -5.92 8.63 -13.87
CA ALA A 487 -4.71 8.00 -13.36
C ALA A 487 -5.09 7.19 -12.11
N PHE A 488 -4.63 5.94 -12.01
CA PHE A 488 -4.91 5.11 -10.85
C PHE A 488 -3.85 5.32 -9.79
N ASP A 489 -4.22 5.98 -8.69
CA ASP A 489 -3.34 6.10 -7.52
C ASP A 489 -3.36 4.85 -6.63
N CYS A 490 -4.32 3.93 -6.83
CA CYS A 490 -4.47 2.68 -6.07
C CYS A 490 -4.39 2.90 -4.54
N GLU A 491 -5.10 3.92 -4.04
CA GLU A 491 -5.11 4.29 -2.62
C GLU A 491 -6.50 4.80 -2.20
N PRO A 492 -7.02 4.49 -0.99
CA PRO A 492 -6.30 3.93 0.16
C PRO A 492 -5.85 2.46 0.05
N LEU A 493 -4.59 2.20 0.41
CA LEU A 493 -4.05 0.83 0.54
C LEU A 493 -4.36 0.26 1.94
N PHE A 494 -4.85 -0.99 2.00
CA PHE A 494 -4.93 -1.75 3.25
C PHE A 494 -3.86 -2.84 3.29
N ASN A 495 -2.85 -2.67 4.14
CA ASN A 495 -1.76 -3.61 4.30
C ASN A 495 -1.87 -4.37 5.63
N ASN A 496 -2.16 -5.66 5.54
CA ASN A 496 -2.26 -6.53 6.70
C ASN A 496 -0.91 -7.20 7.00
N LEU A 497 -0.24 -6.77 8.07
CA LEU A 497 1.01 -7.36 8.54
C LEU A 497 0.78 -8.44 9.61
N VAL A 498 -0.47 -8.69 10.02
CA VAL A 498 -0.79 -9.70 11.02
C VAL A 498 -0.85 -11.08 10.39
N ILE A 499 -0.03 -12.00 10.92
CA ILE A 499 -0.10 -13.42 10.65
C ILE A 499 -1.01 -14.07 11.69
N GLU A 500 -2.27 -14.28 11.36
CA GLU A 500 -3.20 -15.03 12.22
C GLU A 500 -2.86 -16.53 12.17
N SER A 501 -2.17 -17.05 13.20
CA SER A 501 -1.86 -18.48 13.33
C SER A 501 -2.77 -19.15 14.37
N GLY A 502 -3.34 -20.31 14.03
CA GLY A 502 -3.95 -21.26 14.98
C GLY A 502 -5.49 -21.37 14.98
N PRO A 503 -6.06 -22.33 15.76
CA PRO A 503 -7.51 -22.60 15.86
C PRO A 503 -8.33 -21.43 16.45
N ALA A 504 -7.66 -20.42 17.01
CA ALA A 504 -8.22 -19.18 17.53
C ALA A 504 -8.72 -18.21 16.42
N ALA A 505 -8.65 -18.62 15.15
CA ALA A 505 -9.21 -17.93 13.99
C ALA A 505 -10.73 -18.14 13.81
N GLY A 506 -11.45 -18.76 14.76
CA GLY A 506 -12.92 -18.79 14.65
C GLY A 506 -13.73 -19.70 15.57
N ARG A 507 -13.19 -20.16 16.72
CA ARG A 507 -13.92 -21.15 17.55
C ARG A 507 -13.97 -20.90 19.06
N ALA A 508 -13.25 -19.91 19.58
CA ALA A 508 -13.42 -19.55 21.00
C ALA A 508 -14.72 -18.75 21.16
N THR A 509 -15.60 -19.19 22.04
CA THR A 509 -16.71 -18.36 22.54
C THR A 509 -16.09 -17.21 23.35
N ALA A 510 -15.77 -16.11 22.70
CA ALA A 510 -15.38 -14.90 23.41
C ALA A 510 -16.62 -14.38 24.15
N SER A 511 -16.48 -14.09 25.44
CA SER A 511 -17.51 -13.35 26.16
C SER A 511 -17.74 -12.01 25.48
N VAL A 512 -19.00 -11.65 25.28
CA VAL A 512 -19.35 -10.31 24.77
C VAL A 512 -18.94 -9.32 25.87
N PRO A 513 -18.02 -8.38 25.59
CA PRO A 513 -17.62 -7.40 26.58
C PRO A 513 -18.79 -6.47 26.89
N THR A 514 -18.94 -6.11 28.15
CA THR A 514 -19.96 -5.15 28.58
C THR A 514 -19.59 -3.73 28.10
N PRO A 515 -20.57 -2.83 27.90
CA PRO A 515 -20.28 -1.44 27.56
C PRO A 515 -19.32 -0.76 28.54
N GLY A 516 -19.48 -1.00 29.85
CA GLY A 516 -18.61 -0.42 30.88
C GLY A 516 -17.15 -0.89 30.79
N GLU A 517 -16.92 -2.16 30.43
CA GLU A 517 -15.56 -2.70 30.20
C GLU A 517 -14.90 -2.07 28.97
N LEU A 518 -15.65 -1.91 27.88
CA LEU A 518 -15.17 -1.26 26.66
C LEU A 518 -14.81 0.21 26.93
N ASP A 519 -15.67 0.94 27.64
CA ASP A 519 -15.43 2.35 27.99
C ASP A 519 -14.21 2.51 28.91
N ALA A 520 -14.02 1.57 29.85
CA ALA A 520 -12.84 1.55 30.70
C ALA A 520 -11.56 1.29 29.90
N ALA A 521 -11.57 0.28 29.03
CA ALA A 521 -10.44 -0.06 28.16
C ALA A 521 -10.11 1.05 27.16
N ARG A 522 -11.11 1.81 26.70
CA ARG A 522 -10.95 2.91 25.73
C ARG A 522 -10.11 4.06 26.28
N ARG A 523 -10.17 4.32 27.60
CA ARG A 523 -9.31 5.33 28.25
C ARG A 523 -7.81 4.99 28.17
N ALA A 524 -7.48 3.74 27.90
CA ALA A 524 -6.11 3.28 27.70
C ALA A 524 -5.63 3.39 26.24
N THR A 525 -6.48 3.80 25.29
CA THR A 525 -6.09 3.98 23.89
C THR A 525 -4.98 5.03 23.77
N ARG A 526 -4.02 4.77 22.88
CA ARG A 526 -2.87 5.64 22.60
C ARG A 526 -2.74 5.86 21.11
N LEU A 527 -2.52 7.11 20.72
CA LEU A 527 -2.08 7.50 19.39
C LEU A 527 -0.61 7.91 19.48
N ARG A 528 0.23 7.36 18.61
CA ARG A 528 1.65 7.69 18.54
C ARG A 528 2.03 8.06 17.13
N ARG A 529 2.58 9.27 16.98
CA ARG A 529 3.16 9.72 15.70
C ARG A 529 4.47 9.01 15.40
N GLN A 530 4.72 8.73 14.13
CA GLN A 530 5.92 8.08 13.65
C GLN A 530 6.56 8.93 12.55
N PRO A 531 7.91 8.99 12.50
CA PRO A 531 8.59 9.56 11.35
C PRO A 531 8.24 8.74 10.10
N MET A 532 7.85 9.42 9.03
CA MET A 532 7.63 8.82 7.72
C MET A 532 8.39 9.65 6.69
N PRO A 533 9.17 9.05 5.77
CA PRO A 533 9.71 9.79 4.64
C PRO A 533 8.58 10.44 3.83
N VAL A 534 8.92 11.52 3.11
CA VAL A 534 8.00 12.08 2.12
C VAL A 534 7.91 11.07 0.96
N GLY A 535 6.69 10.73 0.56
CA GLY A 535 6.40 9.81 -0.54
C GLY A 535 5.23 10.32 -1.38
N THR A 536 4.64 9.44 -2.19
CA THR A 536 3.50 9.78 -3.04
C THR A 536 2.17 9.24 -2.51
N THR A 537 2.18 8.52 -1.38
CA THR A 537 0.98 7.89 -0.84
C THR A 537 0.04 8.90 -0.22
N LEU A 538 -1.14 9.09 -0.79
CA LEU A 538 -2.24 9.87 -0.27
C LEU A 538 -2.75 9.29 1.06
N ILE A 539 -3.05 7.99 1.10
CA ILE A 539 -3.52 7.35 2.33
C ILE A 539 -3.27 5.83 2.35
N ARG A 540 -2.78 5.33 3.47
CA ARG A 540 -2.52 3.90 3.70
C ARG A 540 -2.84 3.49 5.13
N PHE A 541 -3.39 2.29 5.29
CA PHE A 541 -3.62 1.66 6.58
C PHE A 541 -2.74 0.42 6.74
N ASP A 542 -2.00 0.34 7.84
CA ASP A 542 -1.16 -0.79 8.20
C ASP A 542 -1.70 -1.47 9.47
N LEU A 543 -2.07 -2.74 9.38
CA LEU A 543 -2.53 -3.52 10.55
C LEU A 543 -1.33 -4.28 11.15
N TYR A 544 -0.88 -3.88 12.35
CA TYR A 544 0.27 -4.46 13.04
C TYR A 544 -0.08 -5.51 14.09
N GLY A 545 -1.32 -5.52 14.59
CA GLY A 545 -1.70 -6.42 15.67
C GLY A 545 -3.21 -6.43 15.91
N THR A 546 -3.75 -7.61 16.21
CA THR A 546 -5.17 -7.81 16.51
C THR A 546 -5.41 -8.65 17.77
N ASP A 547 -4.35 -9.22 18.36
CA ASP A 547 -4.47 -10.06 19.55
C ASP A 547 -4.16 -9.25 20.81
N GLY A 548 -5.00 -9.40 21.85
CA GLY A 548 -4.99 -8.54 23.03
C GLY A 548 -5.47 -7.10 22.75
N GLN A 549 -4.77 -6.39 21.87
CA GLN A 549 -4.99 -4.99 21.48
C GLN A 549 -5.01 -4.85 19.95
N LEU A 550 -5.81 -3.91 19.43
CA LEU A 550 -5.70 -3.48 18.04
C LEU A 550 -4.54 -2.50 17.91
N ARG A 551 -3.59 -2.80 17.01
CA ARG A 551 -2.54 -1.89 16.56
C ARG A 551 -2.74 -1.57 15.08
N LEU A 552 -3.20 -0.35 14.79
CA LEU A 552 -3.55 0.10 13.44
C LEU A 552 -2.83 1.42 13.13
N GLY A 553 -2.07 1.45 12.05
CA GLY A 553 -1.45 2.64 11.49
C GLY A 553 -2.31 3.27 10.40
N CYS A 554 -2.28 4.60 10.29
CA CYS A 554 -2.78 5.35 9.14
C CYS A 554 -1.76 6.42 8.76
N TRP A 555 -1.37 6.47 7.49
CA TRP A 555 -0.29 7.32 6.97
C TRP A 555 -0.74 8.11 5.75
N SER A 556 -0.17 9.30 5.55
CA SER A 556 -0.29 10.14 4.35
C SER A 556 1.05 10.80 4.06
N SER A 557 1.37 11.01 2.79
CA SER A 557 2.50 11.80 2.28
C SER A 557 2.09 13.14 1.69
N ASP A 558 0.81 13.50 1.78
CA ASP A 558 0.25 14.78 1.36
C ASP A 558 -0.53 15.41 2.52
N THR A 559 0.18 16.09 3.42
CA THR A 559 -0.46 16.86 4.51
C THR A 559 -1.24 18.08 4.02
N GLY A 560 -1.08 18.48 2.75
CA GLY A 560 -1.90 19.51 2.14
C GLY A 560 -3.35 19.06 1.88
N ARG A 561 -3.56 17.75 1.70
CA ARG A 561 -4.89 17.13 1.55
C ARG A 561 -5.35 16.37 2.79
N ILE A 562 -4.45 15.65 3.44
CA ILE A 562 -4.75 14.80 4.60
C ILE A 562 -3.94 15.30 5.79
N SER A 563 -4.55 16.15 6.60
CA SER A 563 -3.90 16.68 7.81
C SER A 563 -3.66 15.59 8.86
N ASP A 564 -2.79 15.88 9.82
CA ASP A 564 -2.58 15.05 11.01
C ASP A 564 -3.91 14.74 11.72
N ASP A 565 -4.76 15.76 11.89
CA ASP A 565 -6.06 15.60 12.54
C ASP A 565 -7.00 14.67 11.76
N GLU A 566 -6.94 14.68 10.42
CA GLU A 566 -7.74 13.76 9.59
C GLU A 566 -7.29 12.31 9.78
N VAL A 567 -5.97 12.05 9.79
CA VAL A 567 -5.41 10.72 10.05
C VAL A 567 -5.78 10.20 11.44
N GLU A 568 -5.64 11.04 12.47
CA GLU A 568 -6.03 10.68 13.85
C GLU A 568 -7.53 10.41 13.93
N SER A 569 -8.35 11.25 13.31
CA SER A 569 -9.82 11.10 13.32
C SER A 569 -10.29 9.85 12.58
N LEU A 570 -9.63 9.44 11.51
CA LEU A 570 -9.91 8.18 10.82
C LEU A 570 -9.66 6.96 11.71
N LEU A 571 -8.52 6.94 12.44
CA LEU A 571 -8.21 5.86 13.38
C LEU A 571 -9.22 5.80 14.52
N VAL A 572 -9.55 6.96 15.10
CA VAL A 572 -10.57 7.08 16.16
C VAL A 572 -11.94 6.65 15.65
N ALA A 573 -12.31 6.96 14.40
CA ALA A 573 -13.57 6.52 13.82
C ALA A 573 -13.65 5.00 13.66
N VAL A 574 -12.56 4.36 13.23
CA VAL A 574 -12.46 2.89 13.17
C VAL A 574 -12.62 2.29 14.57
N GLU A 575 -11.94 2.84 15.59
CA GLU A 575 -12.09 2.38 16.98
C GLU A 575 -13.54 2.47 17.45
N ASN A 576 -14.19 3.63 17.27
CA ASN A 576 -15.57 3.84 17.74
C ASN A 576 -16.54 2.84 17.10
N LEU A 577 -16.44 2.64 15.79
CA LEU A 577 -17.29 1.68 15.07
C LEU A 577 -17.07 0.25 15.59
N LEU A 578 -15.80 -0.15 15.79
CA LEU A 578 -15.48 -1.46 16.33
C LEU A 578 -16.05 -1.64 17.74
N ILE A 579 -15.84 -0.67 18.64
CA ILE A 579 -16.37 -0.71 20.02
C ILE A 579 -17.90 -0.85 20.00
N ALA A 580 -18.60 -0.06 19.19
CA ALA A 580 -20.05 -0.14 19.07
C ALA A 580 -20.52 -1.52 18.56
N ALA A 581 -19.82 -2.07 17.55
CA ALA A 581 -20.11 -3.40 17.01
C ALA A 581 -19.73 -4.56 17.95
N GLY A 582 -18.89 -4.30 18.96
CA GLY A 582 -18.52 -5.26 19.99
C GLY A 582 -19.72 -5.77 20.78
N SER A 583 -20.69 -4.89 21.05
CA SER A 583 -21.89 -5.18 21.83
C SER A 583 -23.02 -5.87 21.02
N GLY A 584 -22.96 -5.84 19.69
CA GLY A 584 -23.99 -6.42 18.83
C GLY A 584 -23.81 -6.08 17.35
N ASP A 585 -24.64 -6.67 16.48
CA ASP A 585 -24.66 -6.28 15.05
C ASP A 585 -25.30 -4.89 14.90
N LEU A 586 -24.66 -4.03 14.12
CA LEU A 586 -25.14 -2.67 13.86
C LEU A 586 -25.87 -2.63 12.53
N ASP A 587 -27.07 -2.06 12.49
CA ASP A 587 -27.72 -1.72 11.23
C ASP A 587 -27.06 -0.51 10.55
N ALA A 588 -27.52 -0.15 9.35
CA ALA A 588 -26.95 0.95 8.59
C ALA A 588 -26.99 2.31 9.34
N ARG A 589 -27.99 2.53 10.20
CA ARG A 589 -28.08 3.76 11.01
C ARG A 589 -27.10 3.69 12.17
N GLY A 590 -26.96 2.53 12.81
CA GLY A 590 -25.98 2.26 13.86
C GLY A 590 -24.56 2.47 13.37
N ILE A 591 -24.19 1.91 12.21
CA ILE A 591 -22.88 2.12 11.59
C ILE A 591 -22.59 3.63 11.43
N ARG A 592 -23.50 4.38 10.80
CA ARG A 592 -23.33 5.83 10.59
C ARG A 592 -23.29 6.60 11.90
N GLY A 593 -24.11 6.22 12.88
CA GLY A 593 -24.17 6.87 14.20
C GLY A 593 -22.93 6.63 15.06
N SER A 594 -22.17 5.55 14.79
CA SER A 594 -20.94 5.22 15.50
C SER A 594 -19.67 5.82 14.88
N ILE A 595 -19.77 6.48 13.72
CA ILE A 595 -18.64 7.10 13.03
C ILE A 595 -18.61 8.60 13.37
N PRO A 596 -17.72 9.08 14.25
CA PRO A 596 -17.63 10.48 14.67
C PRO A 596 -16.92 11.36 13.64
N LEU A 597 -17.23 11.19 12.37
CA LEU A 597 -16.70 11.98 11.26
C LEU A 597 -17.85 12.56 10.46
N SER A 598 -17.73 13.82 10.08
CA SER A 598 -18.68 14.40 9.12
C SER A 598 -18.32 13.94 7.70
N PRO A 599 -19.32 13.67 6.84
CA PRO A 599 -19.04 13.46 5.41
C PRO A 599 -18.32 14.67 4.80
N VAL A 600 -17.43 14.41 3.84
CA VAL A 600 -16.69 15.44 3.10
C VAL A 600 -17.68 16.38 2.42
N GLN A 601 -17.53 17.68 2.68
CA GLN A 601 -18.33 18.71 2.02
C GLN A 601 -17.64 19.08 0.71
N ARG A 602 -18.36 18.90 -0.40
CA ARG A 602 -17.89 19.26 -1.75
C ARG A 602 -18.68 20.48 -2.22
N GLY A 603 -17.96 21.54 -2.57
CA GLY A 603 -18.55 22.78 -3.09
C GLY A 603 -19.06 22.65 -4.54
N PRO A 604 -19.60 23.72 -5.13
CA PRO A 604 -20.14 23.72 -6.49
C PRO A 604 -19.10 23.41 -7.59
N GLY A 605 -17.81 23.55 -7.28
CA GLY A 605 -16.70 23.19 -8.19
C GLY A 605 -16.40 21.70 -8.28
N TRP A 606 -17.21 20.84 -7.65
CA TRP A 606 -17.04 19.38 -7.67
C TRP A 606 -18.13 18.70 -8.49
N LEU A 607 -17.73 17.75 -9.33
CA LEU A 607 -18.62 16.95 -10.18
C LEU A 607 -18.42 15.46 -9.90
N LEU A 608 -19.44 14.66 -10.19
CA LEU A 608 -19.32 13.21 -10.26
C LEU A 608 -19.41 12.79 -11.73
N VAL A 609 -18.29 12.39 -12.32
CA VAL A 609 -18.16 12.03 -13.74
C VAL A 609 -17.54 10.64 -13.82
N ASP A 610 -18.18 9.69 -14.52
CA ASP A 610 -17.67 8.31 -14.65
C ASP A 610 -17.31 7.64 -13.29
N GLY A 611 -18.16 7.84 -12.29
CA GLY A 611 -17.93 7.33 -10.92
C GLY A 611 -16.79 8.03 -10.16
N CYS A 612 -16.15 9.03 -10.75
CA CYS A 612 -15.03 9.79 -10.21
C CYS A 612 -15.52 11.13 -9.65
N TRP A 613 -15.18 11.44 -8.40
CA TRP A 613 -15.34 12.79 -7.87
C TRP A 613 -14.22 13.67 -8.41
N VAL A 614 -14.58 14.73 -9.13
CA VAL A 614 -13.65 15.59 -9.87
C VAL A 614 -13.78 17.03 -9.40
N GLU A 615 -12.66 17.65 -9.07
CA GLU A 615 -12.60 19.08 -8.79
C GLU A 615 -12.25 19.84 -10.07
N VAL A 616 -13.17 20.68 -10.56
CA VAL A 616 -13.03 21.38 -11.85
C VAL A 616 -11.81 22.30 -11.85
N ALA A 617 -11.49 22.92 -10.70
CA ALA A 617 -10.29 23.73 -10.56
C ALA A 617 -9.00 22.91 -10.75
N GLU A 618 -8.97 21.65 -10.30
CA GLU A 618 -7.82 20.76 -10.49
C GLU A 618 -7.66 20.35 -11.95
N VAL A 619 -8.78 20.12 -12.64
CA VAL A 619 -8.76 19.91 -14.10
C VAL A 619 -8.22 21.16 -14.80
N GLN A 620 -8.61 22.37 -14.38
CA GLN A 620 -8.03 23.59 -14.95
C GLN A 620 -6.51 23.66 -14.71
N ARG A 621 -6.02 23.37 -13.49
CA ARG A 621 -4.58 23.34 -13.20
C ARG A 621 -3.83 22.31 -14.06
N LEU A 622 -4.44 21.14 -14.28
CA LEU A 622 -3.93 20.15 -15.21
C LEU A 622 -3.79 20.70 -16.64
N LEU A 623 -4.77 21.48 -17.12
CA LEU A 623 -4.69 22.10 -18.45
C LEU A 623 -3.66 23.22 -18.50
N ASP A 624 -3.57 24.03 -17.45
CA ASP A 624 -2.58 25.11 -17.36
C ASP A 624 -1.15 24.57 -17.44
N ASP A 625 -0.90 23.40 -16.83
CA ASP A 625 0.43 22.78 -16.81
C ASP A 625 0.67 21.87 -18.05
N GLY A 626 -0.29 21.00 -18.38
CA GLY A 626 -0.17 20.06 -19.50
C GLY A 626 -0.36 20.70 -20.88
N LEU A 627 -1.03 21.86 -20.97
CA LEU A 627 -1.38 22.57 -22.21
C LEU A 627 -1.07 24.07 -22.12
N ALA A 628 -0.02 24.46 -21.39
CA ALA A 628 0.32 25.85 -21.06
C ALA A 628 0.27 26.85 -22.24
N SER A 629 0.59 26.42 -23.46
CA SER A 629 0.64 27.27 -24.66
C SER A 629 -0.70 27.49 -25.35
N THR A 630 -1.75 26.75 -24.99
CA THR A 630 -3.02 26.74 -25.72
C THR A 630 -4.07 27.70 -25.14
N GLY A 631 -3.81 28.32 -23.99
CA GLY A 631 -4.80 29.14 -23.27
C GLY A 631 -6.07 28.36 -22.91
N ALA A 632 -5.91 27.08 -22.56
CA ALA A 632 -7.02 26.16 -22.37
C ALA A 632 -7.95 26.57 -21.21
N LYS A 633 -9.25 26.36 -21.38
CA LYS A 633 -10.28 26.54 -20.35
C LYS A 633 -11.19 25.34 -20.27
N VAL A 634 -11.41 24.82 -19.07
CA VAL A 634 -12.40 23.76 -18.83
C VAL A 634 -13.70 24.33 -18.31
N PHE A 635 -14.81 23.85 -18.89
CA PHE A 635 -16.15 24.14 -18.42
C PHE A 635 -16.77 22.88 -17.82
N ALA A 636 -17.43 23.04 -16.67
CA ALA A 636 -18.06 21.96 -15.92
C ALA A 636 -19.04 21.14 -16.77
N ALA A 637 -19.83 21.81 -17.61
CA ALA A 637 -20.64 21.18 -18.64
C ALA A 637 -20.94 22.14 -19.81
N VAL A 638 -20.88 21.62 -21.04
CA VAL A 638 -21.30 22.33 -22.26
C VAL A 638 -22.21 21.40 -23.05
N ASN A 639 -23.43 21.85 -23.37
CA ASN A 639 -24.44 21.05 -24.09
C ASN A 639 -24.72 19.67 -23.45
N GLY A 640 -24.62 19.57 -22.13
CA GLY A 640 -24.80 18.32 -21.39
C GLY A 640 -23.60 17.37 -21.37
N LEU A 641 -22.50 17.70 -22.06
CA LEU A 641 -21.22 17.00 -21.94
C LEU A 641 -20.44 17.58 -20.74
N PRO A 642 -20.00 16.75 -19.77
CA PRO A 642 -19.21 17.22 -18.64
C PRO A 642 -17.76 17.50 -19.04
N LEU A 643 -17.08 18.41 -18.33
CA LEU A 643 -15.64 18.67 -18.46
C LEU A 643 -15.17 18.87 -19.92
N VAL A 644 -15.70 19.91 -20.57
CA VAL A 644 -15.32 20.26 -21.95
C VAL A 644 -14.18 21.28 -21.91
N ALA A 645 -13.05 20.93 -22.52
CA ALA A 645 -11.90 21.80 -22.63
C ALA A 645 -11.90 22.54 -23.97
N HIS A 646 -11.87 23.86 -23.92
CA HIS A 646 -11.71 24.74 -25.08
C HIS A 646 -10.28 25.24 -25.11
N LEU A 647 -9.62 25.16 -26.25
CA LEU A 647 -8.21 25.53 -26.37
C LEU A 647 -7.86 26.06 -27.76
N ALA A 648 -6.82 26.88 -27.84
CA ALA A 648 -6.26 27.33 -29.10
C ALA A 648 -5.27 26.30 -29.67
N ARG A 649 -5.25 26.19 -30.99
CA ARG A 649 -4.31 25.38 -31.74
C ARG A 649 -2.90 25.94 -31.58
N THR A 650 -1.94 25.05 -31.33
CA THR A 650 -0.52 25.40 -31.27
C THR A 650 0.29 24.44 -32.15
N GLU A 651 1.61 24.63 -32.21
CA GLU A 651 2.47 23.69 -32.91
C GLU A 651 2.44 22.29 -32.28
N SER A 652 2.40 22.22 -30.95
CA SER A 652 2.41 20.97 -30.17
C SER A 652 1.03 20.32 -30.03
N VAL A 653 -0.05 21.10 -30.09
CA VAL A 653 -1.41 20.61 -29.89
C VAL A 653 -2.30 21.07 -31.05
N ARG A 654 -2.53 20.16 -31.99
CA ARG A 654 -3.35 20.38 -33.19
C ARG A 654 -4.59 19.51 -33.25
N THR A 655 -4.61 18.41 -32.50
CA THR A 655 -5.75 17.47 -32.46
C THR A 655 -6.15 17.14 -31.03
N PRO A 656 -7.41 16.70 -30.81
CA PRO A 656 -7.86 16.21 -29.51
C PRO A 656 -6.97 15.11 -28.93
N GLU A 657 -6.43 14.21 -29.75
CA GLU A 657 -5.56 13.12 -29.32
C GLU A 657 -4.25 13.64 -28.71
N GLN A 658 -3.66 14.68 -29.30
CA GLN A 658 -2.46 15.32 -28.76
C GLN A 658 -2.75 16.04 -27.45
N ALA A 659 -3.89 16.74 -27.37
CA ALA A 659 -4.33 17.40 -26.14
C ALA A 659 -4.55 16.36 -25.02
N HIS A 660 -5.21 15.25 -25.35
CA HIS A 660 -5.48 14.18 -24.41
C HIS A 660 -4.20 13.50 -23.92
N ALA A 661 -3.28 13.15 -24.82
CA ALA A 661 -1.99 12.57 -24.45
C ALA A 661 -1.17 13.50 -23.53
N ALA A 662 -1.18 14.81 -23.79
CA ALA A 662 -0.50 15.78 -22.93
C ALA A 662 -1.14 15.88 -21.54
N CYS A 663 -2.48 15.86 -21.43
CA CYS A 663 -3.16 15.75 -20.14
C CYS A 663 -2.78 14.45 -19.41
N MET A 664 -2.81 13.31 -20.09
CA MET A 664 -2.48 12.01 -19.49
C MET A 664 -1.06 11.95 -18.93
N ALA A 665 -0.10 12.59 -19.61
CA ALA A 665 1.29 12.67 -19.15
C ALA A 665 1.46 13.46 -17.84
N ALA A 666 0.59 14.45 -17.58
CA ALA A 666 0.63 15.29 -16.37
C ALA A 666 -0.32 14.82 -15.26
N LEU A 667 -1.32 13.98 -15.59
CA LEU A 667 -2.50 13.73 -14.75
C LEU A 667 -2.18 13.21 -13.34
N LYS A 668 -1.13 12.39 -13.18
CA LYS A 668 -0.74 11.78 -11.90
C LYS A 668 -0.45 12.81 -10.79
N ALA A 669 -0.08 14.04 -11.13
CA ALA A 669 0.16 15.10 -10.15
C ALA A 669 -1.14 15.74 -9.61
N TYR A 670 -2.31 15.36 -10.13
CA TYR A 670 -3.62 15.94 -9.80
C TYR A 670 -4.62 14.83 -9.40
N PRO A 671 -4.53 14.27 -8.18
CA PRO A 671 -5.34 13.13 -7.74
C PRO A 671 -6.85 13.31 -7.88
N THR A 672 -7.34 14.56 -7.79
CA THR A 672 -8.77 14.88 -7.88
C THR A 672 -9.18 15.43 -9.25
N ALA A 673 -8.31 15.35 -10.25
CA ALA A 673 -8.62 15.65 -11.65
C ALA A 673 -8.84 14.36 -12.46
N ILE A 674 -9.56 14.50 -13.57
CA ILE A 674 -9.52 13.57 -14.69
C ILE A 674 -9.27 14.38 -15.95
N ALA A 675 -8.73 13.77 -17.00
CA ALA A 675 -8.61 14.44 -18.29
C ALA A 675 -10.01 14.85 -18.81
N PRO A 676 -10.14 16.02 -19.48
CA PRO A 676 -11.38 16.44 -20.11
C PRO A 676 -12.08 15.33 -20.90
N GLN A 677 -13.41 15.30 -20.86
CA GLN A 677 -14.20 14.31 -21.59
C GLN A 677 -14.29 14.65 -23.08
N HIS A 678 -14.10 15.92 -23.42
CA HIS A 678 -14.15 16.43 -24.77
C HIS A 678 -13.24 17.64 -24.92
N TYR A 679 -12.55 17.72 -26.05
CA TYR A 679 -11.68 18.83 -26.42
C TYR A 679 -12.25 19.52 -27.65
N VAL A 680 -12.30 20.85 -27.62
CA VAL A 680 -12.70 21.71 -28.74
C VAL A 680 -11.56 22.66 -29.05
N ILE A 681 -11.00 22.54 -30.25
CA ILE A 681 -9.79 23.27 -30.65
C ILE A 681 -10.17 24.38 -31.63
N TYR A 682 -9.68 25.59 -31.36
CA TYR A 682 -9.92 26.81 -32.11
C TYR A 682 -8.61 27.37 -32.67
N GLU A 683 -8.68 28.26 -33.67
CA GLU A 683 -7.46 28.83 -34.25
C GLU A 683 -6.73 29.79 -33.29
N ARG A 684 -7.48 30.44 -32.40
CA ARG A 684 -6.95 31.40 -31.41
C ARG A 684 -7.82 31.45 -30.16
N VAL A 685 -7.24 31.90 -29.06
CA VAL A 685 -7.97 32.20 -27.81
C VAL A 685 -8.90 33.40 -28.05
N PRO A 686 -10.16 33.35 -27.64
CA PRO A 686 -11.08 34.48 -27.76
C PRO A 686 -10.71 35.62 -26.80
N GLY A 687 -11.34 36.79 -26.99
CA GLY A 687 -11.10 37.96 -26.14
C GLY A 687 -11.53 37.74 -24.68
N ASP A 688 -12.59 36.95 -24.46
CA ASP A 688 -13.03 36.49 -23.14
C ASP A 688 -13.00 34.95 -23.10
N PRO A 689 -11.93 34.33 -22.58
CA PRO A 689 -11.83 32.88 -22.54
C PRO A 689 -12.70 32.23 -21.46
N ASP A 690 -13.23 33.00 -20.50
CA ASP A 690 -14.07 32.48 -19.41
C ASP A 690 -15.56 32.40 -19.81
N ASP A 691 -15.96 33.02 -20.92
CA ASP A 691 -17.29 32.85 -21.53
C ASP A 691 -17.29 31.73 -22.59
N PRO A 692 -17.99 30.59 -22.36
CA PRO A 692 -18.13 29.54 -23.36
C PRO A 692 -18.66 30.02 -24.72
N ALA A 693 -19.51 31.05 -24.73
CA ALA A 693 -20.12 31.58 -25.96
C ALA A 693 -19.13 32.37 -26.82
N ALA A 694 -18.04 32.88 -26.25
CA ALA A 694 -17.00 33.59 -26.97
C ALA A 694 -16.11 32.66 -27.83
N TRP A 695 -16.11 31.36 -27.52
CA TRP A 695 -15.37 30.34 -28.25
C TRP A 695 -16.11 29.91 -29.53
N ILE A 696 -15.91 30.66 -30.63
CA ILE A 696 -16.61 30.48 -31.92
C ILE A 696 -15.64 29.95 -32.99
N GLY A 697 -16.13 29.07 -33.87
CA GLY A 697 -15.39 28.61 -35.05
C GLY A 697 -14.37 27.51 -34.76
N ALA A 698 -14.82 26.42 -34.12
CA ALA A 698 -13.98 25.27 -33.81
C ALA A 698 -13.39 24.64 -35.09
N CYS A 699 -12.07 24.41 -35.10
CA CYS A 699 -11.33 23.76 -36.19
C CYS A 699 -11.55 22.25 -36.16
N CYS A 700 -11.48 21.65 -34.96
CA CYS A 700 -11.74 20.24 -34.73
C CYS A 700 -12.15 20.01 -33.27
N GLN A 701 -12.77 18.85 -33.01
CA GLN A 701 -13.21 18.48 -31.68
C GLN A 701 -13.32 16.97 -31.54
N GLY A 702 -13.25 16.47 -30.31
CA GLY A 702 -13.36 15.04 -30.02
C GLY A 702 -12.91 14.69 -28.60
N SER A 703 -13.06 13.43 -28.22
CA SER A 703 -12.59 12.95 -26.91
C SER A 703 -11.07 12.84 -26.82
N GLY A 704 -10.38 12.68 -27.96
CA GLY A 704 -8.93 12.45 -28.01
C GLY A 704 -8.47 11.06 -27.54
N ARG A 705 -9.40 10.18 -27.16
CA ARG A 705 -9.12 8.86 -26.55
C ARG A 705 -8.96 7.73 -27.55
N ASN A 706 -9.18 8.01 -28.84
CA ASN A 706 -9.08 7.00 -29.88
C ASN A 706 -7.60 6.67 -30.12
N PHE A 707 -7.13 5.57 -29.53
CA PHE A 707 -5.84 4.98 -29.86
C PHE A 707 -5.81 4.64 -31.36
N ARG A 708 -5.16 5.47 -32.17
CA ARG A 708 -4.57 4.96 -33.42
C ARG A 708 -3.33 4.20 -32.98
N THR A 709 -3.34 2.88 -33.15
CA THR A 709 -2.15 2.03 -32.97
C THR A 709 -1.00 2.63 -33.76
N VAL A 710 -0.07 3.29 -33.05
CA VAL A 710 1.27 3.51 -33.56
C VAL A 710 1.99 2.18 -33.37
N ASP A 711 2.51 1.67 -34.48
CA ASP A 711 3.25 0.41 -34.60
C ASP A 711 4.31 0.30 -33.48
N PRO A 712 4.38 -0.80 -32.70
CA PRO A 712 5.33 -0.95 -31.59
C PRO A 712 6.82 -1.05 -32.02
N GLY A 713 7.17 -0.68 -33.25
CA GLY A 713 8.51 -0.80 -33.81
C GLY A 713 9.49 0.34 -33.50
N LEU A 714 9.16 1.30 -32.64
CA LEU A 714 10.05 2.40 -32.25
C LEU A 714 9.93 2.72 -30.75
N CYS A 715 10.48 1.83 -29.92
CA CYS A 715 11.12 2.15 -28.64
C CYS A 715 12.28 1.18 -28.45
#